data_AF-A0AA49K0N7-F1
#
_entry.id   AF-A0AA49K0N7-F1
#
_cell.length_a   1.000
_cell.length_b   1.000
_cell.length_c   1.000
_cell.angle_alpha   90.00
_cell.angle_beta   90.00
_cell.angle_gamma   90.00
#
_symmetry.space_group_name_H-M   'P 1'
#
loop_
_entity.id
_entity.type
_entity.pdbx_description
1 polymer ?
#
loop_
_entity_poly.entity_id
_entity_poly.type
_entity_poly.pdbx_seq_one_letter_code
_entity_poly.pdbx_strand_id
1 'polypeptide(L)'
;MLKKLIGAVFGTRHEREQKRVQPIVDEINAQGARLQQLTENELQRQTEKFRGIIAERTAEVSGKIAALKQRKHDAADAAEREAIDLELVGPNGQGGLEAQYREQLGEVLDELLPEAFATVREAARRLVGSTVSVTGHDLPWDMVHYDVQLIGGIQLHLGRIAEMATGEGKTLVATLPLYLNALPGRGTHLVTVNSYLARRDSQWMGHLFKYLGLTVGCLDDTEPGTPARRAAYNCDITYGTNNEFGFDYLRDNMVVALEQRVQRQHVYAIVDEVDSVLIDEARTPLIISGPVGNDGDKAYAEHNATVSRLVRRQTELVNDLVARGEKALAAGDKDTAALCFYKARMGSPKNKRLLKVMQETGVKQLILQQELAHLADRKLSAVKQQFRDIEDDLLFVLDEKGHSVHLTDAGVDFLSPTSPLDFVLPDISMEMGKIERDESLDAKAKLEARRAVETAYAVRSEKLNIIHQLLKAHALYEKDVNYVVQEGQVLIVDEYTGRTMPGRRWSEGLHQAVEAKEGVQVKGETQTLATITIQNYFRLYEKLAGMTGTAETEETEFFQIYGLEVAVIPTNKPIQRDDRHDLVYKTRREKYNGIVEETRRLHGLGFPVLVGTTSVEASETLSRMFQRAGLPHNVLNAKYHQREAEIVSLAGQPGAITIATNMAGRGTDIKLGAGVREAKPSTVKDAASGKDVNVQEPGGLHIIGSERHESRRIDRQLRGRAGRQGDPGSSQFFLSLEDDLMRLFGSDRIARLMDGLGAQEGEVLTHSLITRAIEQAQKRVELQNFQSRKRLLDYDDVMNQQREVIYSLRSFALDAGEELRGEAAKMVQAAVTRRVETALAEYETSEDWDVELVRQDLLMQYLLRVPGFEPDGRRAASVREAQDEASVAAQEAFDAKVKSLGEFGGRLLSLVMLNVLDEKWKDHLYDLDQLRNAIGYRSWGQKDPLVEYKQDAFTMFEDLMRDIQHTFAERFLKVQLVFEPPPQPLPPVITSVSGPSDSAAPGEGVDPFGLSPVAAPQPSVVGAGRGVRSLDAAPPPAVTGAGTGGAAGEGEYANVGRNDPCPCGSGKKFKKCHGA
;
A
#
# COMPACT_ATOMS: atom_id res chain seq x y z
N MET A 1 22.61 36.36 5.09
CA MET A 1 22.89 37.20 3.89
C MET A 1 23.64 36.43 2.80
N LEU A 2 24.73 35.72 3.11
CA LEU A 2 25.57 35.01 2.13
C LEU A 2 24.80 34.20 1.06
N LYS A 3 23.83 33.34 1.45
CA LYS A 3 22.97 32.61 0.48
C LYS A 3 22.21 33.50 -0.51
N LYS A 4 21.70 34.67 -0.09
CA LYS A 4 21.01 35.61 -1.00
C LYS A 4 21.99 36.29 -1.95
N LEU A 5 23.20 36.59 -1.50
CA LEU A 5 24.22 37.27 -2.29
C LEU A 5 24.84 36.33 -3.34
N ILE A 6 25.05 35.06 -2.98
CA ILE A 6 25.45 34.00 -3.92
C ILE A 6 24.33 33.73 -4.94
N GLY A 7 23.08 33.61 -4.50
CA GLY A 7 21.94 33.41 -5.39
C GLY A 7 21.72 34.56 -6.38
N ALA A 8 21.96 35.80 -5.98
CA ALA A 8 21.86 36.97 -6.86
C ALA A 8 22.97 37.06 -7.93
N VAL A 9 24.13 36.40 -7.72
CA VAL A 9 25.28 36.43 -8.63
C VAL A 9 25.32 35.20 -9.55
N PHE A 10 25.00 34.02 -9.01
CA PHE A 10 25.10 32.74 -9.74
C PHE A 10 23.74 32.14 -10.15
N GLY A 11 22.64 32.73 -9.74
CA GLY A 11 21.30 32.16 -9.84
C GLY A 11 21.04 31.05 -8.83
N THR A 12 19.82 30.52 -8.82
CA THR A 12 19.47 29.32 -8.03
C THR A 12 20.13 28.04 -8.60
N ARG A 13 19.94 26.89 -7.94
CA ARG A 13 20.31 25.58 -8.51
C ARG A 13 19.50 25.34 -9.80
N HIS A 14 18.18 25.48 -9.70
CA HIS A 14 17.25 25.20 -10.79
C HIS A 14 17.40 26.14 -11.99
N GLU A 15 17.70 27.43 -11.79
CA GLU A 15 18.03 28.35 -12.90
C GLU A 15 19.28 27.90 -13.70
N ARG A 16 20.26 27.29 -13.04
CA ARG A 16 21.47 26.77 -13.70
C ARG A 16 21.18 25.45 -14.41
N GLU A 17 20.31 24.61 -13.86
CA GLU A 17 19.82 23.39 -14.52
C GLU A 17 18.95 23.72 -15.75
N GLN A 18 18.06 24.72 -15.65
CA GLN A 18 17.27 25.22 -16.78
C GLN A 18 18.17 25.71 -17.92
N LYS A 19 19.20 26.51 -17.61
CA LYS A 19 20.18 26.98 -18.61
C LYS A 19 20.98 25.85 -19.28
N ARG A 20 21.16 24.70 -18.62
CA ARG A 20 21.79 23.51 -19.23
C ARG A 20 20.86 22.79 -20.20
N VAL A 21 19.55 22.83 -19.96
CA VAL A 21 18.54 22.16 -20.80
C VAL A 21 18.05 23.04 -21.96
N GLN A 22 18.17 24.36 -21.85
CA GLN A 22 17.74 25.30 -22.91
C GLN A 22 18.24 24.97 -24.32
N PRO A 23 19.52 24.58 -24.56
CA PRO A 23 19.99 24.23 -25.91
C PRO A 23 19.21 23.06 -26.55
N ILE A 24 18.78 22.09 -25.73
CA ILE A 24 17.96 20.95 -26.18
C ILE A 24 16.56 21.42 -26.57
N VAL A 25 15.98 22.38 -25.82
CA VAL A 25 14.69 23.00 -26.15
C VAL A 25 14.77 23.79 -27.46
N ASP A 26 15.86 24.52 -27.67
CA ASP A 26 16.13 25.28 -28.89
C ASP A 26 16.27 24.33 -30.10
N GLU A 27 16.89 23.16 -29.91
CA GLU A 27 16.97 22.12 -30.94
C GLU A 27 15.62 21.44 -31.23
N ILE A 28 14.82 21.12 -30.21
CA ILE A 28 13.43 20.63 -30.38
C ILE A 28 12.62 21.63 -31.20
N ASN A 29 12.77 22.93 -30.91
CA ASN A 29 12.12 24.01 -31.66
C ASN A 29 12.57 24.04 -33.13
N ALA A 30 13.88 23.87 -33.40
CA ALA A 30 14.42 23.81 -34.76
C ALA A 30 13.94 22.56 -35.54
N GLN A 31 13.95 21.37 -34.92
CA GLN A 31 13.39 20.16 -35.52
C GLN A 31 11.89 20.30 -35.78
N GLY A 32 11.14 20.91 -34.85
CA GLY A 32 9.71 21.18 -35.01
C GLY A 32 9.38 22.10 -36.19
N ALA A 33 10.27 23.02 -36.57
CA ALA A 33 10.11 23.82 -37.79
C ALA A 33 10.30 23.00 -39.07
N ARG A 34 11.21 22.01 -39.06
CA ARG A 34 11.39 21.08 -40.19
C ARG A 34 10.22 20.10 -40.33
N LEU A 35 9.75 19.52 -39.22
CA LEU A 35 8.69 18.50 -39.24
C LEU A 35 7.32 19.02 -39.71
N GLN A 36 7.05 20.33 -39.60
CA GLN A 36 5.85 20.98 -40.15
C GLN A 36 5.69 20.80 -41.67
N GLN A 37 6.80 20.56 -42.40
CA GLN A 37 6.77 20.35 -43.86
C GLN A 37 6.40 18.93 -44.27
N LEU A 38 6.39 17.97 -43.33
CA LEU A 38 6.08 16.56 -43.60
C LEU A 38 4.57 16.35 -43.78
N THR A 39 4.19 15.43 -44.66
CA THR A 39 2.82 14.90 -44.74
C THR A 39 2.45 14.11 -43.47
N GLU A 40 1.18 13.74 -43.33
CA GLU A 40 0.69 12.95 -42.20
C GLU A 40 1.39 11.58 -42.11
N ASN A 41 1.43 10.84 -43.22
CA ASN A 41 2.12 9.54 -43.31
C ASN A 41 3.62 9.62 -42.99
N GLU A 42 4.30 10.70 -43.38
CA GLU A 42 5.73 10.90 -43.10
C GLU A 42 6.02 11.24 -41.64
N LEU A 43 5.07 11.88 -40.94
CA LEU A 43 5.17 12.10 -39.50
C LEU A 43 4.94 10.79 -38.72
N GLN A 44 3.95 10.00 -39.11
CA GLN A 44 3.67 8.70 -38.46
C GLN A 44 4.83 7.71 -38.65
N ARG A 45 5.52 7.74 -39.81
CA ARG A 45 6.73 6.95 -40.08
C ARG A 45 7.97 7.37 -39.29
N GLN A 46 7.96 8.47 -38.54
CA GLN A 46 9.09 8.80 -37.65
C GLN A 46 9.30 7.71 -36.59
N THR A 47 8.23 7.08 -36.08
CA THR A 47 8.32 5.98 -35.11
C THR A 47 9.08 4.78 -35.66
N GLU A 48 8.81 4.40 -36.92
CA GLU A 48 9.53 3.32 -37.62
C GLU A 48 11.01 3.69 -37.85
N LYS A 49 11.28 4.93 -38.27
CA LYS A 49 12.64 5.46 -38.43
C LYS A 49 13.44 5.37 -37.12
N PHE A 50 12.88 5.86 -36.01
CA PHE A 50 13.59 5.85 -34.72
C PHE A 50 13.82 4.43 -34.20
N ARG A 51 12.81 3.55 -34.34
CA ARG A 51 12.96 2.10 -34.04
C ARG A 51 14.08 1.46 -34.86
N GLY A 52 14.19 1.80 -36.15
CA GLY A 52 15.28 1.36 -37.02
C GLY A 52 16.66 1.80 -36.52
N ILE A 53 16.82 3.08 -36.17
CA ILE A 53 18.09 3.63 -35.64
C ILE A 53 18.50 2.96 -34.33
N ILE A 54 17.55 2.77 -33.41
CA ILE A 54 17.80 2.08 -32.12
C ILE A 54 18.20 0.63 -32.35
N ALA A 55 17.48 -0.09 -33.21
CA ALA A 55 17.78 -1.48 -33.54
C ALA A 55 19.16 -1.62 -34.21
N GLU A 56 19.48 -0.77 -35.19
CA GLU A 56 20.78 -0.78 -35.88
C GLU A 56 21.94 -0.55 -34.90
N ARG A 57 21.87 0.50 -34.07
CA ARG A 57 22.96 0.85 -33.15
C ARG A 57 23.14 -0.16 -32.02
N THR A 58 22.06 -0.75 -31.52
CA THR A 58 22.12 -1.70 -30.38
C THR A 58 22.18 -3.18 -30.79
N ALA A 59 22.15 -3.49 -32.10
CA ALA A 59 22.15 -4.87 -32.62
C ALA A 59 23.34 -5.70 -32.14
N GLU A 60 24.54 -5.12 -32.08
CA GLU A 60 25.74 -5.88 -31.70
C GLU A 60 25.66 -6.37 -30.24
N VAL A 61 25.37 -5.46 -29.30
CA VAL A 61 25.34 -5.78 -27.87
C VAL A 61 24.12 -6.64 -27.53
N SER A 62 22.94 -6.31 -28.07
CA SER A 62 21.74 -7.13 -27.87
C SER A 62 21.86 -8.54 -28.47
N GLY A 63 22.51 -8.68 -29.63
CA GLY A 63 22.82 -9.98 -30.24
C GLY A 63 23.76 -10.83 -29.38
N LYS A 64 24.81 -10.21 -28.79
CA LYS A 64 25.70 -10.88 -27.83
C LYS A 64 24.96 -11.34 -26.57
N ILE A 65 24.12 -10.47 -25.99
CA ILE A 65 23.29 -10.82 -24.81
C ILE A 65 22.36 -11.99 -25.13
N ALA A 66 21.67 -11.97 -26.27
CA ALA A 66 20.77 -13.05 -26.67
C ALA A 66 21.51 -14.38 -26.87
N ALA A 67 22.68 -14.36 -27.53
CA ALA A 67 23.51 -15.54 -27.73
C ALA A 67 24.04 -16.12 -26.42
N LEU A 68 24.48 -15.26 -25.48
CA LEU A 68 24.93 -15.69 -24.16
C LEU A 68 23.80 -16.23 -23.30
N LYS A 69 22.61 -15.61 -23.31
CA LYS A 69 21.43 -16.14 -22.58
C LYS A 69 21.00 -17.51 -23.10
N GLN A 70 21.00 -17.72 -24.42
CA GLN A 70 20.75 -19.04 -25.00
C GLN A 70 21.83 -20.05 -24.59
N ARG A 71 23.11 -19.69 -24.71
CA ARG A 71 24.23 -20.56 -24.29
C ARG A 71 24.15 -20.90 -22.80
N LYS A 72 23.75 -19.96 -21.94
CA LYS A 72 23.58 -20.18 -20.50
C LYS A 72 22.46 -21.18 -20.21
N HIS A 73 21.32 -21.03 -20.88
CA HIS A 73 20.18 -21.94 -20.77
C HIS A 73 20.55 -23.38 -21.14
N ASP A 74 21.37 -23.55 -22.19
CA ASP A 74 21.75 -24.86 -22.72
C ASP A 74 23.03 -25.45 -22.07
N ALA A 75 23.72 -24.70 -21.21
CA ALA A 75 24.98 -25.10 -20.58
C ALA A 75 24.74 -25.99 -19.33
N ALA A 76 25.15 -27.25 -19.42
CA ALA A 76 25.09 -28.18 -18.29
C ALA A 76 26.17 -27.90 -17.22
N ASP A 77 27.35 -27.40 -17.61
CA ASP A 77 28.41 -27.06 -16.66
C ASP A 77 28.04 -25.84 -15.81
N ALA A 78 28.31 -25.90 -14.51
CA ALA A 78 28.06 -24.81 -13.58
C ALA A 78 29.11 -23.69 -13.72
N ALA A 79 30.38 -24.05 -13.97
CA ALA A 79 31.45 -23.06 -14.11
C ALA A 79 31.32 -22.25 -15.42
N GLU A 80 30.90 -22.90 -16.52
CA GLU A 80 30.51 -22.21 -17.75
C GLU A 80 29.36 -21.22 -17.53
N ARG A 81 28.31 -21.60 -16.80
CA ARG A 81 27.16 -20.70 -16.50
C ARG A 81 27.55 -19.51 -15.65
N GLU A 82 28.36 -19.72 -14.61
CA GLU A 82 28.88 -18.64 -13.75
C GLU A 82 29.76 -17.66 -14.55
N ALA A 83 30.61 -18.17 -15.44
CA ALA A 83 31.40 -17.34 -16.35
C ALA A 83 30.53 -16.52 -17.33
N ILE A 84 29.43 -17.10 -17.83
CA ILE A 84 28.47 -16.39 -18.69
C ILE A 84 27.70 -15.31 -17.91
N ASP A 85 27.31 -15.55 -16.66
CA ASP A 85 26.69 -14.52 -15.81
C ASP A 85 27.64 -13.35 -15.54
N LEU A 86 28.92 -13.63 -15.30
CA LEU A 86 29.94 -12.60 -15.14
C LEU A 86 30.11 -11.76 -16.42
N GLU A 87 29.98 -12.36 -17.60
CA GLU A 87 30.02 -11.65 -18.89
C GLU A 87 28.74 -10.84 -19.17
N LEU A 88 27.57 -11.38 -18.80
CA LEU A 88 26.27 -10.73 -18.97
C LEU A 88 26.07 -9.54 -18.03
N VAL A 89 26.27 -9.72 -16.72
CA VAL A 89 25.86 -8.77 -15.67
C VAL A 89 27.03 -8.17 -14.90
N GLY A 90 28.23 -8.75 -15.02
CA GLY A 90 29.42 -8.32 -14.29
C GLY A 90 29.46 -8.77 -12.82
N PRO A 91 30.62 -8.60 -12.15
CA PRO A 91 30.76 -8.94 -10.73
C PRO A 91 29.77 -8.13 -9.88
N ASN A 92 29.09 -8.80 -8.95
CA ASN A 92 28.04 -8.22 -8.11
C ASN A 92 26.87 -7.57 -8.90
N GLY A 93 26.61 -8.01 -10.13
CA GLY A 93 25.57 -7.46 -11.00
C GLY A 93 25.87 -6.04 -11.52
N GLN A 94 27.13 -5.60 -11.44
CA GLN A 94 27.59 -4.31 -11.93
C GLN A 94 28.52 -4.47 -13.14
N GLY A 95 28.09 -3.93 -14.29
CA GLY A 95 28.82 -4.02 -15.54
C GLY A 95 28.24 -5.09 -16.48
N GLY A 96 29.13 -5.84 -17.11
CA GLY A 96 28.77 -6.81 -18.15
C GLY A 96 28.16 -6.17 -19.40
N LEU A 97 27.73 -7.02 -20.34
CA LEU A 97 27.06 -6.59 -21.57
C LEU A 97 25.71 -5.92 -21.30
N GLU A 98 24.98 -6.28 -20.23
CA GLU A 98 23.70 -5.65 -19.90
C GLU A 98 23.83 -4.21 -19.38
N ALA A 99 24.92 -3.85 -18.70
CA ALA A 99 25.21 -2.43 -18.43
C ALA A 99 25.61 -1.68 -19.71
N GLN A 100 26.47 -2.28 -20.55
CA GLN A 100 26.86 -1.67 -21.83
C GLN A 100 25.66 -1.41 -22.74
N TYR A 101 24.71 -2.34 -22.82
CA TYR A 101 23.47 -2.16 -23.56
C TYR A 101 22.61 -1.01 -22.99
N ARG A 102 22.50 -0.91 -21.66
CA ARG A 102 21.74 0.18 -21.00
C ARG A 102 22.37 1.56 -21.23
N GLU A 103 23.70 1.66 -21.12
CA GLU A 103 24.46 2.88 -21.37
C GLU A 103 24.34 3.31 -22.83
N GLN A 104 24.65 2.42 -23.78
CA GLN A 104 24.55 2.67 -25.21
C GLN A 104 23.11 3.02 -25.64
N LEU A 105 22.10 2.34 -25.09
CA LEU A 105 20.69 2.68 -25.35
C LEU A 105 20.34 4.07 -24.82
N GLY A 106 20.87 4.46 -23.66
CA GLY A 106 20.73 5.80 -23.10
C GLY A 106 21.26 6.87 -24.04
N GLU A 107 22.52 6.74 -24.50
CA GLU A 107 23.14 7.68 -25.45
C GLU A 107 22.32 7.84 -26.74
N VAL A 108 21.83 6.74 -27.31
CA VAL A 108 20.99 6.75 -28.52
C VAL A 108 19.64 7.43 -28.28
N LEU A 109 19.03 7.25 -27.10
CA LEU A 109 17.79 7.93 -26.76
C LEU A 109 17.99 9.43 -26.52
N ASP A 110 19.11 9.84 -25.89
CA ASP A 110 19.47 11.25 -25.72
C ASP A 110 19.74 11.94 -27.06
N GLU A 111 20.45 11.28 -28.00
CA GLU A 111 20.62 11.78 -29.38
C GLU A 111 19.30 11.94 -30.14
N LEU A 112 18.36 11.00 -29.97
CA LEU A 112 17.06 11.03 -30.64
C LEU A 112 16.06 11.98 -29.97
N LEU A 113 16.32 12.40 -28.72
CA LEU A 113 15.39 13.20 -27.92
C LEU A 113 14.88 14.44 -28.66
N PRO A 114 15.72 15.30 -29.28
CA PRO A 114 15.24 16.53 -29.89
C PRO A 114 14.25 16.30 -31.04
N GLU A 115 14.54 15.32 -31.90
CA GLU A 115 13.65 14.97 -33.02
C GLU A 115 12.39 14.25 -32.53
N ALA A 116 12.51 13.31 -31.58
CA ALA A 116 11.39 12.59 -30.99
C ALA A 116 10.39 13.51 -30.26
N PHE A 117 10.88 14.44 -29.44
CA PHE A 117 10.03 15.42 -28.74
C PHE A 117 9.36 16.39 -29.74
N ALA A 118 10.07 16.79 -30.79
CA ALA A 118 9.50 17.59 -31.87
C ALA A 118 8.40 16.81 -32.63
N THR A 119 8.59 15.51 -32.89
CA THR A 119 7.57 14.62 -33.49
C THR A 119 6.30 14.58 -32.63
N VAL A 120 6.43 14.35 -31.32
CA VAL A 120 5.29 14.31 -30.38
C VAL A 120 4.55 15.65 -30.33
N ARG A 121 5.28 16.77 -30.28
CA ARG A 121 4.69 18.13 -30.27
C ARG A 121 3.95 18.46 -31.56
N GLU A 122 4.52 18.10 -32.72
CA GLU A 122 3.89 18.32 -34.03
C GLU A 122 2.67 17.39 -34.23
N ALA A 123 2.71 16.15 -33.73
CA ALA A 123 1.54 15.28 -33.70
C ALA A 123 0.42 15.85 -32.81
N ALA A 124 0.75 16.33 -31.60
CA ALA A 124 -0.21 17.03 -30.74
C ALA A 124 -0.81 18.28 -31.42
N ARG A 125 -0.02 19.01 -32.21
CA ARG A 125 -0.52 20.12 -33.03
C ARG A 125 -1.47 19.69 -34.14
N ARG A 126 -1.19 18.60 -34.86
CA ARG A 126 -2.04 18.10 -35.95
C ARG A 126 -3.37 17.53 -35.45
N LEU A 127 -3.38 17.00 -34.22
CA LEU A 127 -4.60 16.54 -33.57
C LEU A 127 -5.51 17.69 -33.09
N VAL A 128 -5.09 18.96 -33.14
CA VAL A 128 -5.94 20.09 -32.72
C VAL A 128 -7.23 20.15 -33.54
N GLY A 129 -8.36 20.16 -32.85
CA GLY A 129 -9.70 20.11 -33.46
C GLY A 129 -10.24 18.69 -33.71
N SER A 130 -9.42 17.64 -33.52
CA SER A 130 -9.92 16.26 -33.44
C SER A 130 -10.72 16.03 -32.14
N THR A 131 -11.53 14.98 -32.11
CA THR A 131 -12.29 14.56 -30.92
C THR A 131 -11.89 13.15 -30.52
N VAL A 132 -11.85 12.91 -29.20
CA VAL A 132 -11.52 11.61 -28.60
C VAL A 132 -12.53 11.31 -27.50
N SER A 133 -13.06 10.09 -27.48
CA SER A 133 -13.93 9.64 -26.41
C SER A 133 -13.10 9.19 -25.21
N VAL A 134 -13.27 9.89 -24.08
CA VAL A 134 -12.51 9.70 -22.84
C VAL A 134 -13.50 9.44 -21.71
N THR A 135 -13.44 8.24 -21.11
CA THR A 135 -14.35 7.80 -20.03
C THR A 135 -15.85 7.94 -20.36
N GLY A 136 -16.21 7.86 -21.65
CA GLY A 136 -17.59 8.02 -22.13
C GLY A 136 -18.00 9.45 -22.52
N HIS A 137 -17.06 10.41 -22.52
CA HIS A 137 -17.30 11.79 -22.94
C HIS A 137 -16.39 12.17 -24.12
N ASP A 138 -16.96 12.78 -25.15
CA ASP A 138 -16.18 13.25 -26.30
C ASP A 138 -15.51 14.59 -25.94
N LEU A 139 -14.18 14.58 -25.88
CA LEU A 139 -13.36 15.75 -25.59
C LEU A 139 -12.66 16.23 -26.87
N PRO A 140 -12.68 17.54 -27.18
CA PRO A 140 -11.85 18.09 -28.23
C PRO A 140 -10.37 18.08 -27.79
N TRP A 141 -9.49 17.72 -28.71
CA TRP A 141 -8.07 17.92 -28.53
C TRP A 141 -7.72 19.38 -28.88
N ASP A 142 -7.30 20.15 -27.87
CA ASP A 142 -6.93 21.57 -27.98
C ASP A 142 -5.65 21.83 -27.17
N MET A 143 -4.59 21.06 -27.50
CA MET A 143 -3.36 21.00 -26.71
C MET A 143 -2.13 20.87 -27.60
N VAL A 144 -1.15 21.74 -27.36
CA VAL A 144 0.18 21.72 -27.99
C VAL A 144 1.21 22.03 -26.92
N HIS A 145 2.34 21.32 -26.90
CA HIS A 145 3.32 21.49 -25.82
C HIS A 145 3.91 22.91 -25.78
N TYR A 146 3.97 23.49 -24.58
CA TYR A 146 4.74 24.70 -24.28
C TYR A 146 6.22 24.39 -24.05
N ASP A 147 7.10 25.37 -24.20
CA ASP A 147 8.54 25.18 -24.02
C ASP A 147 8.89 24.77 -22.58
N VAL A 148 8.15 25.25 -21.58
CA VAL A 148 8.28 24.77 -20.18
C VAL A 148 7.92 23.30 -20.00
N GLN A 149 6.99 22.78 -20.83
CA GLN A 149 6.62 21.36 -20.84
C GLN A 149 7.68 20.51 -21.53
N LEU A 150 8.42 21.05 -22.52
CA LEU A 150 9.60 20.40 -23.09
C LEU A 150 10.69 20.24 -22.01
N ILE A 151 10.97 21.28 -21.22
CA ILE A 151 11.92 21.21 -20.10
C ILE A 151 11.48 20.13 -19.08
N GLY A 152 10.19 20.10 -18.71
CA GLY A 152 9.63 19.07 -17.83
C GLY A 152 9.82 17.65 -18.39
N GLY A 153 9.52 17.44 -19.68
CA GLY A 153 9.71 16.17 -20.36
C GLY A 153 11.17 15.70 -20.40
N ILE A 154 12.12 16.63 -20.55
CA ILE A 154 13.56 16.33 -20.51
C ILE A 154 13.98 15.88 -19.11
N GLN A 155 13.57 16.58 -18.06
CA GLN A 155 13.89 16.15 -16.68
C GLN A 155 13.30 14.77 -16.34
N LEU A 156 12.09 14.47 -16.82
CA LEU A 156 11.50 13.13 -16.70
C LEU A 156 12.31 12.08 -17.47
N HIS A 157 12.79 12.37 -18.69
CA HIS A 157 13.65 11.45 -19.43
C HIS A 157 14.96 11.15 -18.70
N LEU A 158 15.55 12.16 -18.05
CA LEU A 158 16.78 12.08 -17.27
C LEU A 158 16.63 11.39 -15.89
N GLY A 159 15.48 10.79 -15.58
CA GLY A 159 15.26 10.07 -14.32
C GLY A 159 15.12 10.98 -13.10
N ARG A 160 14.50 12.17 -13.28
CA ARG A 160 14.28 13.14 -12.20
C ARG A 160 12.80 13.38 -11.91
N ILE A 161 12.56 14.12 -10.83
CA ILE A 161 11.25 14.67 -10.52
C ILE A 161 11.10 16.06 -11.15
N ALA A 162 10.12 16.21 -12.04
CA ALA A 162 9.71 17.50 -12.58
C ALA A 162 8.64 18.14 -11.68
N GLU A 163 9.03 19.17 -10.91
CA GLU A 163 8.06 19.99 -10.18
C GLU A 163 7.42 21.02 -11.12
N MET A 164 6.14 20.82 -11.43
CA MET A 164 5.34 21.64 -12.33
C MET A 164 4.04 22.05 -11.65
N ALA A 165 3.81 23.36 -11.51
CA ALA A 165 2.60 23.89 -10.89
C ALA A 165 1.32 23.29 -11.51
N THR A 166 0.28 23.11 -10.68
CA THR A 166 -0.95 22.47 -11.17
C THR A 166 -1.64 23.35 -12.22
N GLY A 167 -2.01 22.77 -13.37
CA GLY A 167 -2.47 23.52 -14.54
C GLY A 167 -1.38 23.80 -15.59
N GLU A 168 -0.11 23.44 -15.34
CA GLU A 168 0.96 23.47 -16.37
C GLU A 168 0.95 22.24 -17.30
N GLY A 169 -0.09 21.41 -17.26
CA GLY A 169 -0.30 20.32 -18.24
C GLY A 169 0.52 19.04 -18.01
N LYS A 170 0.77 18.64 -16.75
CA LYS A 170 1.55 17.43 -16.37
C LYS A 170 1.23 16.17 -17.20
N THR A 171 -0.05 15.82 -17.36
CA THR A 171 -0.50 14.69 -18.19
C THR A 171 0.02 14.74 -19.63
N LEU A 172 0.07 15.93 -20.23
CA LEU A 172 0.60 16.14 -21.58
C LEU A 172 2.14 16.13 -21.60
N VAL A 173 2.80 16.60 -20.53
CA VAL A 173 4.26 16.58 -20.39
C VAL A 173 4.79 15.14 -20.43
N ALA A 174 4.12 14.21 -19.76
CA ALA A 174 4.51 12.80 -19.72
C ALA A 174 4.54 12.13 -21.11
N THR A 175 3.82 12.65 -22.11
CA THR A 175 3.81 12.01 -23.45
C THR A 175 5.15 12.08 -24.18
N LEU A 176 5.95 13.11 -23.90
CA LEU A 176 7.27 13.30 -24.49
C LEU A 176 8.26 12.17 -24.08
N PRO A 177 8.56 11.96 -22.77
CA PRO A 177 9.45 10.90 -22.34
C PRO A 177 8.83 9.50 -22.47
N LEU A 178 7.51 9.32 -22.35
CA LEU A 178 6.89 8.00 -22.56
C LEU A 178 7.07 7.56 -24.02
N TYR A 179 6.82 8.43 -25.00
CA TYR A 179 7.06 8.12 -26.41
C TYR A 179 8.51 7.70 -26.63
N LEU A 180 9.47 8.53 -26.23
CA LEU A 180 10.91 8.27 -26.44
C LEU A 180 11.38 6.96 -25.79
N ASN A 181 11.08 6.74 -24.51
CA ASN A 181 11.52 5.53 -23.80
C ASN A 181 10.73 4.27 -24.20
N ALA A 182 9.61 4.40 -24.90
CA ALA A 182 8.84 3.25 -25.43
C ALA A 182 9.31 2.78 -26.81
N LEU A 183 10.04 3.60 -27.56
CA LEU A 183 10.59 3.22 -28.88
C LEU A 183 11.38 1.89 -28.87
N PRO A 184 12.21 1.56 -27.85
CA PRO A 184 12.94 0.29 -27.80
C PRO A 184 12.05 -0.97 -27.62
N GLY A 185 10.73 -0.82 -27.43
CA GLY A 185 9.80 -1.95 -27.24
C GLY A 185 9.89 -2.66 -25.88
N ARG A 186 10.85 -2.28 -25.02
CA ARG A 186 11.06 -2.89 -23.69
C ARG A 186 9.95 -2.56 -22.69
N GLY A 187 9.25 -1.44 -22.89
CA GLY A 187 8.07 -1.04 -22.10
C GLY A 187 8.26 0.17 -21.21
N THR A 188 7.17 0.90 -21.00
CA THR A 188 7.10 2.06 -20.10
C THR A 188 5.82 2.03 -19.28
N HIS A 189 5.90 2.40 -18.00
CA HIS A 189 4.78 2.43 -17.08
C HIS A 189 4.47 3.88 -16.65
N LEU A 190 3.20 4.31 -16.76
CA LEU A 190 2.71 5.52 -16.09
C LEU A 190 1.85 5.12 -14.88
N VAL A 191 2.31 5.53 -13.70
CA VAL A 191 1.62 5.30 -12.44
C VAL A 191 0.82 6.53 -12.06
N THR A 192 -0.44 6.33 -11.69
CA THR A 192 -1.35 7.39 -11.22
C THR A 192 -1.95 7.04 -9.85
N VAL A 193 -2.53 8.04 -9.18
CA VAL A 193 -3.09 7.91 -7.82
C VAL A 193 -4.41 7.11 -7.78
N ASN A 194 -5.10 6.91 -8.92
CA ASN A 194 -6.34 6.13 -8.95
C ASN A 194 -6.74 5.68 -10.37
N SER A 195 -7.52 4.60 -10.42
CA SER A 195 -8.02 3.95 -11.64
C SER A 195 -8.74 4.88 -12.62
N TYR A 196 -9.47 5.90 -12.12
CA TYR A 196 -10.13 6.86 -13.00
C TYR A 196 -9.11 7.72 -13.76
N LEU A 197 -8.04 8.18 -13.12
CA LEU A 197 -6.97 8.92 -13.78
C LEU A 197 -6.19 8.01 -14.75
N ALA A 198 -5.87 6.77 -14.37
CA ALA A 198 -5.24 5.79 -15.26
C ALA A 198 -6.06 5.57 -16.55
N ARG A 199 -7.37 5.29 -16.42
CA ARG A 199 -8.30 5.09 -17.54
C ARG A 199 -8.49 6.36 -18.37
N ARG A 200 -8.66 7.52 -17.73
CA ARG A 200 -8.81 8.81 -18.42
C ARG A 200 -7.57 9.15 -19.25
N ASP A 201 -6.38 9.06 -18.66
CA ASP A 201 -5.14 9.52 -19.30
C ASP A 201 -4.64 8.52 -20.35
N SER A 202 -4.81 7.21 -20.13
CA SER A 202 -4.56 6.18 -21.14
C SER A 202 -5.45 6.30 -22.38
N GLN A 203 -6.69 6.76 -22.22
CA GLN A 203 -7.59 7.01 -23.35
C GLN A 203 -7.26 8.35 -24.02
N TRP A 204 -7.08 9.41 -23.24
CA TRP A 204 -6.86 10.76 -23.74
C TRP A 204 -5.49 10.91 -24.40
N MET A 205 -4.40 10.63 -23.69
CA MET A 205 -3.04 10.65 -24.26
C MET A 205 -2.81 9.47 -25.20
N GLY A 206 -3.54 8.35 -25.02
CA GLY A 206 -3.55 7.22 -25.94
C GLY A 206 -3.93 7.58 -27.37
N HIS A 207 -4.73 8.63 -27.58
CA HIS A 207 -5.03 9.15 -28.92
C HIS A 207 -3.76 9.63 -29.64
N LEU A 208 -2.91 10.38 -28.95
CA LEU A 208 -1.63 10.87 -29.47
C LEU A 208 -0.64 9.72 -29.73
N PHE A 209 -0.54 8.75 -28.81
CA PHE A 209 0.35 7.60 -28.97
C PHE A 209 -0.09 6.67 -30.12
N LYS A 210 -1.39 6.40 -30.25
CA LYS A 210 -1.94 5.57 -31.33
C LYS A 210 -1.80 6.25 -32.69
N TYR A 211 -1.97 7.58 -32.76
CA TYR A 211 -1.65 8.36 -33.96
C TYR A 211 -0.18 8.23 -34.37
N LEU A 212 0.74 8.11 -33.40
CA LEU A 212 2.17 7.84 -33.63
C LEU A 212 2.52 6.34 -33.75
N GLY A 213 1.54 5.44 -33.84
CA GLY A 213 1.78 4.01 -34.04
C GLY A 213 2.29 3.24 -32.80
N LEU A 214 2.15 3.81 -31.60
CA LEU A 214 2.43 3.10 -30.34
C LEU A 214 1.16 2.47 -29.75
N THR A 215 1.34 1.35 -29.05
CA THR A 215 0.28 0.63 -28.33
C THR A 215 0.17 1.08 -26.86
N VAL A 216 -1.06 1.14 -26.34
CA VAL A 216 -1.34 1.64 -24.98
C VAL A 216 -2.32 0.71 -24.26
N GLY A 217 -1.91 0.21 -23.09
CA GLY A 217 -2.73 -0.61 -22.18
C GLY A 217 -3.10 0.14 -20.90
N CYS A 218 -4.22 -0.26 -20.28
CA CYS A 218 -4.63 0.20 -18.96
C CYS A 218 -4.95 -1.02 -18.07
N LEU A 219 -4.29 -1.12 -16.91
CA LEU A 219 -4.46 -2.26 -16.01
C LEU A 219 -5.88 -2.36 -15.45
N ASP A 220 -6.49 -1.21 -15.13
CA ASP A 220 -7.86 -1.10 -14.60
C ASP A 220 -8.96 -1.51 -15.60
N ASP A 221 -8.60 -1.78 -16.87
CA ASP A 221 -9.48 -2.35 -17.90
C ASP A 221 -9.39 -3.89 -17.97
N THR A 222 -8.59 -4.52 -17.10
CA THR A 222 -8.26 -5.95 -17.16
C THR A 222 -8.26 -6.63 -15.80
N GLU A 223 -8.84 -7.82 -15.72
CA GLU A 223 -8.82 -8.64 -14.50
C GLU A 223 -7.40 -9.16 -14.21
N PRO A 224 -6.89 -9.12 -12.97
CA PRO A 224 -5.55 -9.59 -12.64
C PRO A 224 -5.31 -11.07 -12.93
N GLY A 225 -4.05 -11.42 -13.23
CA GLY A 225 -3.66 -12.81 -13.55
C GLY A 225 -4.19 -13.35 -14.88
N THR A 226 -4.97 -12.58 -15.64
CA THR A 226 -5.53 -13.01 -16.93
C THR A 226 -4.59 -12.78 -18.11
N PRO A 227 -4.77 -13.49 -19.24
CA PRO A 227 -4.06 -13.18 -20.48
C PRO A 227 -4.29 -11.75 -20.99
N ALA A 228 -5.43 -11.13 -20.66
CA ALA A 228 -5.70 -9.73 -20.98
C ALA A 228 -4.80 -8.77 -20.19
N ARG A 229 -4.54 -9.07 -18.91
CA ARG A 229 -3.58 -8.33 -18.07
C ARG A 229 -2.18 -8.35 -18.66
N ARG A 230 -1.71 -9.53 -19.10
CA ARG A 230 -0.43 -9.68 -19.82
C ARG A 230 -0.41 -8.89 -21.13
N ALA A 231 -1.50 -8.90 -21.89
CA ALA A 231 -1.60 -8.12 -23.13
C ALA A 231 -1.50 -6.61 -22.87
N ALA A 232 -2.05 -6.11 -21.75
CA ALA A 232 -1.88 -4.72 -21.33
C ALA A 232 -0.42 -4.38 -21.00
N TYR A 233 0.27 -5.22 -20.23
CA TYR A 233 1.71 -5.05 -19.95
C TYR A 233 2.60 -5.14 -21.19
N ASN A 234 2.20 -5.90 -22.22
CA ASN A 234 2.93 -6.03 -23.48
C ASN A 234 2.77 -4.82 -24.42
N CYS A 235 1.84 -3.90 -24.15
CA CYS A 235 1.75 -2.64 -24.90
C CYS A 235 2.98 -1.75 -24.65
N ASP A 236 3.37 -0.92 -25.63
CA ASP A 236 4.52 -0.01 -25.53
C ASP A 236 4.47 0.88 -24.27
N ILE A 237 3.26 1.29 -23.88
CA ILE A 237 2.98 2.11 -22.70
C ILE A 237 1.83 1.46 -21.89
N THR A 238 2.03 1.29 -20.59
CA THR A 238 1.04 0.72 -19.66
C THR A 238 0.66 1.73 -18.59
N TYR A 239 -0.63 1.98 -18.41
CA TYR A 239 -1.18 2.86 -17.36
C TYR A 239 -1.79 2.04 -16.22
N GLY A 240 -1.62 2.50 -14.98
CA GLY A 240 -2.27 1.89 -13.83
C GLY A 240 -2.07 2.66 -12.53
N THR A 241 -2.40 2.03 -11.41
CA THR A 241 -2.10 2.54 -10.07
C THR A 241 -0.92 1.80 -9.44
N ASN A 242 -0.26 2.42 -8.47
CA ASN A 242 0.81 1.80 -7.68
C ASN A 242 0.37 0.46 -7.04
N ASN A 243 -0.88 0.38 -6.56
CA ASN A 243 -1.47 -0.84 -6.02
C ASN A 243 -1.56 -1.92 -7.11
N GLU A 244 -2.13 -1.62 -8.28
CA GLU A 244 -2.27 -2.59 -9.37
C GLU A 244 -0.91 -3.12 -9.85
N PHE A 245 0.07 -2.22 -10.03
CA PHE A 245 1.44 -2.59 -10.41
C PHE A 245 2.15 -3.45 -9.34
N GLY A 246 2.07 -3.06 -8.06
CA GLY A 246 2.76 -3.79 -6.99
C GLY A 246 2.08 -5.12 -6.61
N PHE A 247 0.75 -5.21 -6.69
CA PHE A 247 0.05 -6.47 -6.46
C PHE A 247 0.23 -7.47 -7.61
N ASP A 248 0.39 -7.01 -8.85
CA ASP A 248 0.81 -7.90 -9.94
C ASP A 248 2.22 -8.43 -9.75
N TYR A 249 3.16 -7.59 -9.30
CA TYR A 249 4.50 -8.05 -8.94
C TYR A 249 4.46 -9.13 -7.84
N LEU A 250 3.67 -8.93 -6.78
CA LEU A 250 3.51 -9.94 -5.73
C LEU A 250 2.85 -11.22 -6.25
N ARG A 251 1.84 -11.12 -7.13
CA ARG A 251 1.20 -12.29 -7.78
C ARG A 251 2.15 -13.05 -8.70
N ASP A 252 2.96 -12.35 -9.50
CA ASP A 252 3.94 -12.93 -10.43
C ASP A 252 5.11 -13.65 -9.72
N ASN A 253 5.29 -13.39 -8.43
CA ASN A 253 6.21 -14.13 -7.55
C ASN A 253 5.51 -15.25 -6.75
N MET A 254 4.22 -15.50 -6.98
CA MET A 254 3.45 -16.64 -6.42
C MET A 254 2.87 -17.58 -7.50
N VAL A 255 3.05 -17.28 -8.79
CA VAL A 255 2.62 -18.18 -9.88
C VAL A 255 3.32 -19.53 -9.81
N VAL A 256 2.70 -20.56 -10.39
CA VAL A 256 3.25 -21.93 -10.47
C VAL A 256 3.77 -22.30 -11.87
N ALA A 257 3.59 -21.43 -12.85
CA ALA A 257 4.08 -21.60 -14.22
C ALA A 257 4.43 -20.23 -14.85
N LEU A 258 5.44 -20.20 -15.73
CA LEU A 258 5.93 -18.96 -16.33
C LEU A 258 4.84 -18.26 -17.17
N GLU A 259 3.98 -19.03 -17.84
CA GLU A 259 2.86 -18.55 -18.66
C GLU A 259 1.68 -18.00 -17.83
N GLN A 260 1.83 -17.88 -16.51
CA GLN A 260 0.93 -17.16 -15.62
C GLN A 260 1.43 -15.74 -15.28
N ARG A 261 2.74 -15.46 -15.34
CA ARG A 261 3.28 -14.10 -15.08
C ARG A 261 2.65 -13.07 -16.00
N VAL A 262 2.20 -11.93 -15.49
CA VAL A 262 1.57 -10.87 -16.30
C VAL A 262 2.53 -9.72 -16.64
N GLN A 263 3.51 -9.46 -15.79
CA GLN A 263 4.50 -8.40 -15.96
C GLN A 263 5.68 -8.83 -16.83
N ARG A 264 6.49 -7.83 -17.18
CA ARG A 264 7.82 -7.96 -17.79
C ARG A 264 8.81 -7.10 -16.99
N GLN A 265 10.05 -7.00 -17.47
CA GLN A 265 11.12 -6.25 -16.83
C GLN A 265 10.72 -4.79 -16.49
N HIS A 266 11.11 -4.34 -15.29
CA HIS A 266 10.88 -2.98 -14.79
C HIS A 266 11.89 -2.01 -15.43
N VAL A 267 11.57 -1.46 -16.60
CA VAL A 267 12.53 -0.61 -17.35
C VAL A 267 12.36 0.87 -17.03
N TYR A 268 11.21 1.46 -17.35
CA TYR A 268 10.97 2.88 -17.11
C TYR A 268 9.59 3.14 -16.48
N ALA A 269 9.58 3.84 -15.35
CA ALA A 269 8.35 4.33 -14.73
C ALA A 269 8.36 5.86 -14.59
N ILE A 270 7.22 6.47 -14.92
CA ILE A 270 6.87 7.83 -14.49
C ILE A 270 5.76 7.73 -13.45
N VAL A 271 5.96 8.36 -12.30
CA VAL A 271 4.96 8.47 -11.24
C VAL A 271 4.31 9.86 -11.29
N ASP A 272 3.04 9.96 -11.71
CA ASP A 272 2.27 11.19 -11.51
C ASP A 272 1.90 11.33 -10.03
N GLU A 273 1.92 12.58 -9.54
CA GLU A 273 1.72 12.92 -8.14
C GLU A 273 2.70 12.12 -7.24
N VAL A 274 3.97 12.06 -7.67
CA VAL A 274 5.07 11.28 -7.07
C VAL A 274 5.21 11.50 -5.57
N ASP A 275 4.90 12.69 -5.09
CA ASP A 275 4.90 13.06 -3.67
C ASP A 275 3.81 12.37 -2.86
N SER A 276 2.68 11.99 -3.44
CA SER A 276 1.72 11.17 -2.71
C SER A 276 1.96 9.68 -2.88
N VAL A 277 2.37 9.22 -4.05
CA VAL A 277 2.66 7.79 -4.24
C VAL A 277 3.88 7.35 -3.43
N LEU A 278 4.99 8.11 -3.49
CA LEU A 278 6.28 7.73 -2.89
C LEU A 278 6.51 8.27 -1.46
N ILE A 279 5.69 9.22 -0.98
CA ILE A 279 5.81 9.77 0.39
C ILE A 279 4.54 9.56 1.24
N ASP A 280 3.34 9.82 0.70
CA ASP A 280 2.10 9.65 1.48
C ASP A 280 1.68 8.18 1.61
N GLU A 281 1.55 7.46 0.50
CA GLU A 281 1.09 6.07 0.45
C GLU A 281 2.19 5.08 0.87
N ALA A 282 3.47 5.47 0.70
CA ALA A 282 4.65 4.72 1.09
C ALA A 282 4.82 4.50 2.63
N ARG A 283 3.80 4.88 3.43
CA ARG A 283 3.67 4.54 4.85
C ARG A 283 3.16 3.12 5.08
N THR A 284 2.49 2.51 4.10
CA THR A 284 1.95 1.14 4.19
C THR A 284 2.58 0.25 3.12
N PRO A 285 3.18 -0.91 3.46
CA PRO A 285 3.59 -1.88 2.46
C PRO A 285 2.39 -2.50 1.74
N LEU A 286 2.63 -3.03 0.55
CA LEU A 286 1.67 -3.88 -0.16
C LEU A 286 1.82 -5.30 0.37
N ILE A 287 0.73 -5.87 0.87
CA ILE A 287 0.70 -7.19 1.49
C ILE A 287 -0.41 -8.02 0.85
N ILE A 288 -0.09 -9.24 0.41
CA ILE A 288 -1.06 -10.29 0.14
C ILE A 288 -1.06 -11.24 1.34
N SER A 289 -2.23 -11.46 1.92
CA SER A 289 -2.41 -12.41 3.02
C SER A 289 -3.40 -13.51 2.63
N GLY A 290 -3.12 -14.74 3.05
CA GLY A 290 -3.99 -15.91 2.84
C GLY A 290 -4.59 -16.40 4.17
N PRO A 291 -5.75 -17.08 4.15
CA PRO A 291 -6.33 -17.63 5.36
C PRO A 291 -5.46 -18.75 5.93
N VAL A 292 -5.28 -18.71 7.25
CA VAL A 292 -4.87 -19.84 8.10
C VAL A 292 -6.14 -20.59 8.54
N GLY A 293 -5.99 -21.82 9.04
CA GLY A 293 -7.10 -22.69 9.44
C GLY A 293 -8.12 -22.03 10.39
N ASN A 294 -9.36 -22.50 10.31
CA ASN A 294 -10.55 -21.81 10.85
C ASN A 294 -10.77 -21.95 12.37
N ASP A 295 -9.71 -22.13 13.16
CA ASP A 295 -9.81 -22.49 14.58
C ASP A 295 -9.92 -21.27 15.54
N GLY A 296 -9.56 -20.06 15.08
CA GLY A 296 -9.48 -18.85 15.93
C GLY A 296 -10.81 -18.14 16.26
N ASP A 297 -11.89 -18.39 15.51
CA ASP A 297 -13.15 -17.62 15.59
C ASP A 297 -13.76 -17.56 17.00
N LYS A 298 -13.57 -18.62 17.81
CA LYS A 298 -14.15 -18.72 19.16
C LYS A 298 -13.42 -17.85 20.20
N ALA A 299 -12.10 -17.74 20.12
CA ALA A 299 -11.28 -17.07 21.14
C ALA A 299 -11.54 -15.54 21.15
N TYR A 300 -11.65 -14.93 19.97
CA TYR A 300 -12.02 -13.51 19.84
C TYR A 300 -13.41 -13.22 20.43
N ALA A 301 -14.40 -14.07 20.13
CA ALA A 301 -15.76 -13.90 20.64
C ALA A 301 -15.83 -14.04 22.17
N GLU A 302 -15.09 -15.00 22.75
CA GLU A 302 -15.01 -15.22 24.20
C GLU A 302 -14.41 -14.03 24.94
N HIS A 303 -13.27 -13.51 24.47
CA HIS A 303 -12.55 -12.44 25.18
C HIS A 303 -13.15 -11.04 24.96
N ASN A 304 -13.80 -10.79 23.82
CA ASN A 304 -14.40 -9.49 23.49
C ASN A 304 -15.41 -9.00 24.56
N ALA A 305 -16.25 -9.90 25.09
CA ALA A 305 -17.23 -9.56 26.12
C ALA A 305 -16.58 -9.07 27.44
N THR A 306 -15.39 -9.57 27.78
CA THR A 306 -14.66 -9.16 28.98
C THR A 306 -13.90 -7.85 28.74
N VAL A 307 -13.24 -7.70 27.60
CA VAL A 307 -12.56 -6.44 27.22
C VAL A 307 -13.55 -5.27 27.08
N SER A 308 -14.72 -5.49 26.49
CA SER A 308 -15.76 -4.45 26.38
C SER A 308 -16.24 -3.95 27.76
N ARG A 309 -16.36 -4.85 28.75
CA ARG A 309 -16.67 -4.48 30.14
C ARG A 309 -15.54 -3.66 30.79
N LEU A 310 -14.28 -4.02 30.54
CA LEU A 310 -13.11 -3.30 31.02
C LEU A 310 -13.06 -1.86 30.46
N VAL A 311 -13.26 -1.67 29.15
CA VAL A 311 -13.29 -0.34 28.51
C VAL A 311 -14.47 0.52 28.97
N ARG A 312 -15.64 -0.08 29.18
CA ARG A 312 -16.76 0.62 29.82
C ARG A 312 -16.40 1.06 31.24
N ARG A 313 -15.79 0.19 32.04
CA ARG A 313 -15.41 0.51 33.43
C ARG A 313 -14.35 1.61 33.50
N GLN A 314 -13.35 1.60 32.62
CA GLN A 314 -12.40 2.69 32.44
C GLN A 314 -13.12 4.03 32.15
N THR A 315 -14.11 4.01 31.26
CA THR A 315 -14.86 5.23 30.89
C THR A 315 -15.59 5.84 32.10
N GLU A 316 -16.15 4.99 32.98
CA GLU A 316 -16.73 5.42 34.27
C GLU A 316 -15.67 6.05 35.18
N LEU A 317 -14.53 5.37 35.39
CA LEU A 317 -13.42 5.87 36.21
C LEU A 317 -12.86 7.22 35.73
N VAL A 318 -12.72 7.41 34.41
CA VAL A 318 -12.29 8.69 33.83
C VAL A 318 -13.34 9.79 34.05
N ASN A 319 -14.63 9.49 33.91
CA ASN A 319 -15.69 10.48 34.18
C ASN A 319 -15.70 10.91 35.66
N ASP A 320 -15.44 9.98 36.58
CA ASP A 320 -15.31 10.25 38.02
C ASP A 320 -14.03 11.05 38.35
N LEU A 321 -12.92 10.78 37.67
CA LEU A 321 -11.69 11.58 37.77
C LEU A 321 -11.93 13.03 37.29
N VAL A 322 -12.58 13.22 36.15
CA VAL A 322 -12.91 14.57 35.65
C VAL A 322 -13.86 15.30 36.63
N ALA A 323 -14.88 14.62 37.16
CA ALA A 323 -15.79 15.21 38.15
C ALA A 323 -15.08 15.59 39.47
N ARG A 324 -14.12 14.77 39.94
CA ARG A 324 -13.26 15.10 41.09
C ARG A 324 -12.38 16.31 40.78
N GLY A 325 -11.78 16.36 39.59
CA GLY A 325 -10.94 17.48 39.14
C GLY A 325 -11.70 18.80 39.06
N GLU A 326 -12.90 18.81 38.45
CA GLU A 326 -13.80 19.97 38.40
C GLU A 326 -14.14 20.48 39.81
N LYS A 327 -14.43 19.57 40.75
CA LYS A 327 -14.76 19.92 42.14
C LYS A 327 -13.55 20.48 42.90
N ALA A 328 -12.36 19.91 42.70
CA ALA A 328 -11.11 20.41 43.29
C ALA A 328 -10.75 21.80 42.75
N LEU A 329 -10.87 22.00 41.42
CA LEU A 329 -10.63 23.27 40.76
C LEU A 329 -11.58 24.36 41.28
N ALA A 330 -12.87 24.05 41.42
CA ALA A 330 -13.87 24.95 42.00
C ALA A 330 -13.62 25.27 43.50
N ALA A 331 -12.96 24.37 44.23
CA ALA A 331 -12.51 24.60 45.61
C ALA A 331 -11.16 25.34 45.71
N GLY A 332 -10.50 25.62 44.58
CA GLY A 332 -9.18 26.27 44.53
C GLY A 332 -7.98 25.33 44.72
N ASP A 333 -8.22 24.03 44.90
CA ASP A 333 -7.17 23.00 45.01
C ASP A 333 -6.69 22.62 43.60
N LYS A 334 -5.64 23.33 43.16
CA LYS A 334 -5.06 23.17 41.83
C LYS A 334 -4.24 21.89 41.68
N ASP A 335 -3.65 21.38 42.76
CA ASP A 335 -2.76 20.22 42.71
C ASP A 335 -3.59 18.93 42.57
N THR A 336 -4.64 18.78 43.39
CA THR A 336 -5.60 17.67 43.22
C THR A 336 -6.31 17.75 41.87
N ALA A 337 -6.67 18.95 41.40
CA ALA A 337 -7.27 19.13 40.07
C ALA A 337 -6.32 18.70 38.95
N ALA A 338 -5.06 19.15 38.99
CA ALA A 338 -4.03 18.79 38.01
C ALA A 338 -3.81 17.27 37.94
N LEU A 339 -3.69 16.60 39.09
CA LEU A 339 -3.54 15.15 39.18
C LEU A 339 -4.77 14.42 38.61
N CYS A 340 -5.98 14.81 38.99
CA CYS A 340 -7.21 14.18 38.49
C CYS A 340 -7.36 14.32 36.97
N PHE A 341 -7.10 15.51 36.42
CA PHE A 341 -7.18 15.73 34.97
C PHE A 341 -6.04 15.05 34.20
N TYR A 342 -4.85 14.93 34.79
CA TYR A 342 -3.75 14.18 34.18
C TYR A 342 -4.04 12.67 34.14
N LYS A 343 -4.53 12.07 35.24
CA LYS A 343 -5.01 10.68 35.25
C LYS A 343 -6.14 10.46 34.24
N ALA A 344 -7.11 11.37 34.17
CA ALA A 344 -8.17 11.33 33.17
C ALA A 344 -7.64 11.37 31.73
N ARG A 345 -6.61 12.20 31.47
CA ARG A 345 -5.95 12.29 30.15
C ARG A 345 -5.20 11.01 29.79
N MET A 346 -4.52 10.37 30.73
CA MET A 346 -3.88 9.06 30.50
C MET A 346 -4.90 7.95 30.23
N GLY A 347 -6.05 7.98 30.93
CA GLY A 347 -7.07 6.93 30.82
C GLY A 347 -8.02 7.05 29.64
N SER A 348 -8.35 8.27 29.19
CA SER A 348 -9.12 8.53 27.95
C SER A 348 -8.90 9.97 27.45
N PRO A 349 -7.89 10.22 26.61
CA PRO A 349 -7.55 11.56 26.11
C PRO A 349 -8.71 12.27 25.39
N LYS A 350 -9.54 11.51 24.67
CA LYS A 350 -10.67 11.99 23.87
C LYS A 350 -11.97 12.17 24.68
N ASN A 351 -11.95 12.02 26.01
CA ASN A 351 -13.16 12.15 26.82
C ASN A 351 -13.79 13.56 26.67
N LYS A 352 -15.05 13.61 26.22
CA LYS A 352 -15.75 14.86 25.88
C LYS A 352 -15.87 15.85 27.05
N ARG A 353 -15.91 15.36 28.30
CA ARG A 353 -15.94 16.21 29.51
C ARG A 353 -14.56 16.77 29.81
N LEU A 354 -13.52 15.94 29.77
CA LEU A 354 -12.12 16.38 29.92
C LEU A 354 -11.76 17.45 28.88
N LEU A 355 -12.05 17.20 27.60
CA LEU A 355 -11.75 18.14 26.51
C LEU A 355 -12.40 19.51 26.72
N LYS A 356 -13.61 19.56 27.29
CA LYS A 356 -14.29 20.80 27.65
C LYS A 356 -13.61 21.52 28.82
N VAL A 357 -13.26 20.81 29.89
CA VAL A 357 -12.62 21.42 31.08
C VAL A 357 -11.21 21.92 30.76
N MET A 358 -10.51 21.28 29.81
CA MET A 358 -9.24 21.77 29.26
C MET A 358 -9.35 23.12 28.49
N GLN A 359 -10.55 23.66 28.27
CA GLN A 359 -10.75 24.99 27.69
C GLN A 359 -10.74 26.10 28.75
N GLU A 360 -10.88 25.75 30.03
CA GLU A 360 -10.85 26.72 31.14
C GLU A 360 -9.44 27.27 31.36
N THR A 361 -9.35 28.57 31.66
CA THR A 361 -8.09 29.30 31.75
C THR A 361 -7.14 28.68 32.79
N GLY A 362 -5.94 28.30 32.34
CA GLY A 362 -4.90 27.68 33.18
C GLY A 362 -4.99 26.16 33.33
N VAL A 363 -6.11 25.50 33.02
CA VAL A 363 -6.25 24.04 33.25
C VAL A 363 -5.29 23.22 32.39
N LYS A 364 -5.09 23.59 31.11
CA LYS A 364 -4.06 22.99 30.24
C LYS A 364 -2.65 23.13 30.82
N GLN A 365 -2.34 24.26 31.45
CA GLN A 365 -1.03 24.48 32.08
C GLN A 365 -0.85 23.61 33.34
N LEU A 366 -1.90 23.43 34.13
CA LEU A 366 -1.89 22.54 35.30
C LEU A 366 -1.63 21.09 34.91
N ILE A 367 -2.35 20.56 33.90
CA ILE A 367 -2.14 19.20 33.39
C ILE A 367 -0.71 19.02 32.87
N LEU A 368 -0.19 20.00 32.13
CA LEU A 368 1.17 19.97 31.59
C LEU A 368 2.24 20.04 32.70
N GLN A 369 2.04 20.85 33.73
CA GLN A 369 2.93 20.92 34.89
C GLN A 369 2.99 19.57 35.61
N GLN A 370 1.84 18.90 35.77
CA GLN A 370 1.75 17.56 36.34
C GLN A 370 2.43 16.50 35.45
N GLU A 371 2.24 16.57 34.13
CA GLU A 371 2.90 15.70 33.14
C GLU A 371 4.43 15.85 33.20
N LEU A 372 4.93 17.09 33.27
CA LEU A 372 6.36 17.38 33.41
C LEU A 372 6.92 16.93 34.77
N ALA A 373 6.14 17.07 35.86
CA ALA A 373 6.51 16.59 37.19
C ALA A 373 6.64 15.06 37.19
N HIS A 374 5.67 14.33 36.63
CA HIS A 374 5.72 12.87 36.47
C HIS A 374 6.90 12.41 35.59
N LEU A 375 7.16 13.09 34.47
CA LEU A 375 8.31 12.79 33.59
C LEU A 375 9.67 13.08 34.24
N ALA A 376 9.74 14.05 35.16
CA ALA A 376 10.93 14.31 35.97
C ALA A 376 11.12 13.24 37.06
N ASP A 377 10.02 12.86 37.72
CA ASP A 377 9.97 11.84 38.76
C ASP A 377 10.41 10.46 38.25
N ARG A 378 9.96 10.06 37.04
CA ARG A 378 10.41 8.81 36.37
C ARG A 378 11.92 8.71 36.12
N LYS A 379 12.68 9.82 36.19
CA LYS A 379 14.15 9.83 36.10
C LYS A 379 14.85 9.60 37.45
N LEU A 380 14.11 9.62 38.55
CA LEU A 380 14.60 9.29 39.87
C LEU A 380 14.61 7.77 40.07
N SER A 381 15.50 7.29 40.95
CA SER A 381 15.48 5.90 41.42
C SER A 381 14.12 5.56 42.05
N ALA A 382 13.63 4.34 41.86
CA ALA A 382 12.29 3.90 42.27
C ALA A 382 11.91 4.18 43.75
N VAL A 383 12.89 4.27 44.65
CA VAL A 383 12.69 4.61 46.08
C VAL A 383 12.34 6.10 46.30
N LYS A 384 12.61 6.95 45.32
CA LYS A 384 12.41 8.41 45.36
C LYS A 384 11.27 8.91 44.47
N GLN A 385 10.59 8.00 43.76
CA GLN A 385 9.47 8.32 42.89
C GLN A 385 8.23 8.65 43.72
N GLN A 386 7.67 9.84 43.54
CA GLN A 386 6.45 10.30 44.19
C GLN A 386 5.17 9.91 43.43
N PHE A 387 5.29 9.63 42.13
CA PHE A 387 4.16 9.34 41.24
C PHE A 387 4.15 7.88 40.75
N ARG A 388 4.75 6.96 41.52
CA ARG A 388 4.78 5.53 41.17
C ARG A 388 3.38 4.95 40.96
N ASP A 389 2.44 5.33 41.84
CA ASP A 389 1.09 4.76 41.93
C ASP A 389 0.06 5.63 41.15
N ILE A 390 0.53 6.34 40.12
CA ILE A 390 -0.29 7.30 39.38
C ILE A 390 -1.25 6.61 38.40
N GLU A 391 -0.92 5.39 37.96
CA GLU A 391 -1.67 4.59 37.00
C GLU A 391 -2.69 3.66 37.68
N ASP A 392 -2.55 3.36 38.98
CA ASP A 392 -3.36 2.43 39.78
C ASP A 392 -4.87 2.74 39.82
N ASP A 393 -5.27 4.00 39.60
CA ASP A 393 -6.67 4.45 39.50
C ASP A 393 -7.32 4.04 38.15
N LEU A 394 -6.55 3.52 37.21
CA LEU A 394 -6.95 3.17 35.84
C LEU A 394 -6.79 1.66 35.61
N LEU A 395 -7.57 1.12 34.67
CA LEU A 395 -7.44 -0.26 34.19
C LEU A 395 -6.45 -0.37 33.00
N PHE A 396 -6.27 0.72 32.28
CA PHE A 396 -5.26 0.84 31.22
C PHE A 396 -4.84 2.29 31.00
N VAL A 397 -3.71 2.48 30.34
CA VAL A 397 -3.16 3.77 29.93
C VAL A 397 -3.07 3.82 28.39
N LEU A 398 -3.39 4.99 27.82
CA LEU A 398 -3.34 5.25 26.39
C LEU A 398 -2.22 6.21 26.03
N ASP A 399 -1.34 5.81 25.10
CA ASP A 399 -0.48 6.75 24.39
C ASP A 399 -1.10 7.06 23.01
N GLU A 400 -1.78 8.21 22.93
CA GLU A 400 -2.38 8.71 21.69
C GLU A 400 -1.33 9.01 20.60
N LYS A 401 -0.06 9.25 20.97
CA LYS A 401 1.04 9.51 20.02
C LYS A 401 1.74 8.24 19.57
N GLY A 402 1.86 7.26 20.45
CA GLY A 402 2.40 5.93 20.17
C GLY A 402 1.41 4.96 19.52
N HIS A 403 0.11 5.30 19.49
CA HIS A 403 -0.99 4.39 19.13
C HIS A 403 -0.94 3.06 19.92
N SER A 404 -0.50 3.13 21.17
CA SER A 404 -0.38 1.97 22.07
C SER A 404 -1.36 2.05 23.24
N VAL A 405 -1.71 0.86 23.76
CA VAL A 405 -2.51 0.70 24.96
C VAL A 405 -1.77 -0.22 25.91
N HIS A 406 -1.64 0.17 27.17
CA HIS A 406 -0.94 -0.60 28.19
C HIS A 406 -1.93 -0.95 29.32
N LEU A 407 -2.09 -2.25 29.60
CA LEU A 407 -2.84 -2.72 30.78
C LEU A 407 -2.06 -2.38 32.04
N THR A 408 -2.76 -1.90 33.07
CA THR A 408 -2.23 -1.77 34.43
C THR A 408 -2.42 -3.07 35.21
N ASP A 409 -1.80 -3.21 36.37
CA ASP A 409 -2.03 -4.35 37.28
C ASP A 409 -3.52 -4.47 37.64
N ALA A 410 -4.21 -3.35 37.91
CA ALA A 410 -5.66 -3.32 38.15
C ALA A 410 -6.49 -3.77 36.92
N GLY A 411 -5.98 -3.53 35.71
CA GLY A 411 -6.54 -4.07 34.46
C GLY A 411 -6.35 -5.58 34.33
N VAL A 412 -5.17 -6.10 34.67
CA VAL A 412 -4.87 -7.53 34.69
C VAL A 412 -5.76 -8.26 35.69
N ASP A 413 -5.88 -7.75 36.92
CA ASP A 413 -6.76 -8.29 37.96
C ASP A 413 -8.24 -8.27 37.53
N PHE A 414 -8.68 -7.27 36.77
CA PHE A 414 -10.04 -7.22 36.21
C PHE A 414 -10.27 -8.31 35.14
N LEU A 415 -9.25 -8.64 34.34
CA LEU A 415 -9.32 -9.65 33.29
C LEU A 415 -9.15 -11.09 33.81
N SER A 416 -8.34 -11.29 34.85
CA SER A 416 -8.07 -12.60 35.46
C SER A 416 -8.10 -12.54 37.00
N PRO A 417 -9.28 -12.36 37.62
CA PRO A 417 -9.42 -12.20 39.07
C PRO A 417 -9.07 -13.46 39.89
N THR A 418 -8.83 -14.59 39.24
CA THR A 418 -8.45 -15.86 39.88
C THR A 418 -7.02 -16.31 39.57
N SER A 419 -6.39 -15.78 38.50
CA SER A 419 -5.04 -16.17 38.06
C SER A 419 -4.29 -14.98 37.44
N PRO A 420 -3.78 -14.01 38.22
CA PRO A 420 -3.03 -12.87 37.68
C PRO A 420 -1.76 -13.29 36.91
N LEU A 421 -1.15 -14.42 37.30
CA LEU A 421 0.03 -15.01 36.64
C LEU A 421 -0.24 -15.49 35.20
N ASP A 422 -1.50 -15.65 34.77
CA ASP A 422 -1.84 -15.98 33.37
C ASP A 422 -1.40 -14.88 32.39
N PHE A 423 -1.19 -13.65 32.87
CA PHE A 423 -0.73 -12.52 32.07
C PHE A 423 0.80 -12.33 32.06
N VAL A 424 1.55 -13.21 32.73
CA VAL A 424 3.01 -13.20 32.73
C VAL A 424 3.52 -14.27 31.77
N LEU A 425 4.15 -13.84 30.67
CA LEU A 425 4.90 -14.75 29.79
C LEU A 425 6.17 -15.23 30.51
N PRO A 426 6.35 -16.55 30.73
CA PRO A 426 7.58 -17.07 31.31
C PRO A 426 8.73 -16.96 30.31
N ASP A 427 9.96 -16.78 30.81
CA ASP A 427 11.16 -16.80 29.98
C ASP A 427 11.38 -18.23 29.44
N ILE A 428 11.09 -18.42 28.15
CA ILE A 428 11.19 -19.72 27.49
C ILE A 428 12.62 -20.27 27.54
N SER A 429 13.65 -19.42 27.46
CA SER A 429 15.06 -19.82 27.54
C SER A 429 15.42 -20.31 28.94
N MET A 430 14.86 -19.70 30.00
CA MET A 430 15.05 -20.18 31.36
C MET A 430 14.32 -21.50 31.63
N GLU A 431 13.09 -21.69 31.12
CA GLU A 431 12.37 -22.96 31.29
C GLU A 431 13.00 -24.09 30.45
N MET A 432 13.40 -23.83 29.20
CA MET A 432 14.17 -24.77 28.39
C MET A 432 15.50 -25.14 29.04
N GLY A 433 16.24 -24.15 29.56
CA GLY A 433 17.49 -24.38 30.28
C GLY A 433 17.33 -25.17 31.58
N LYS A 434 16.14 -25.21 32.19
CA LYS A 434 15.82 -26.13 33.30
C LYS A 434 15.59 -27.55 32.77
N ILE A 435 14.79 -27.71 31.70
CA ILE A 435 14.48 -29.01 31.09
C ILE A 435 15.76 -29.70 30.57
N GLU A 436 16.66 -28.95 29.94
CA GLU A 436 17.94 -29.50 29.45
C GLU A 436 18.85 -29.95 30.59
N ARG A 437 18.90 -29.19 31.69
CA ARG A 437 19.72 -29.49 32.89
C ARG A 437 19.08 -30.51 33.84
N ASP A 438 17.85 -30.94 33.61
CA ASP A 438 17.22 -31.97 34.43
C ASP A 438 17.80 -33.35 34.08
N GLU A 439 18.65 -33.88 34.95
CA GLU A 439 19.25 -35.21 34.79
C GLU A 439 18.25 -36.36 35.02
N SER A 440 17.03 -36.07 35.49
CA SER A 440 15.99 -37.09 35.74
C SER A 440 15.08 -37.39 34.55
N LEU A 441 15.14 -36.57 33.49
CA LEU A 441 14.36 -36.75 32.26
C LEU A 441 15.19 -37.44 31.16
N ASP A 442 14.63 -38.48 30.55
CA ASP A 442 15.23 -39.08 29.35
C ASP A 442 15.06 -38.17 28.11
N ALA A 443 15.77 -38.47 27.02
CA ALA A 443 15.77 -37.64 25.81
C ALA A 443 14.38 -37.46 25.19
N LYS A 444 13.49 -38.45 25.33
CA LYS A 444 12.12 -38.39 24.82
C LYS A 444 11.24 -37.53 25.73
N ALA A 445 11.36 -37.70 27.05
CA ALA A 445 10.67 -36.90 28.05
C ALA A 445 11.11 -35.42 28.00
N LYS A 446 12.39 -35.13 27.72
CA LYS A 446 12.87 -33.77 27.47
C LYS A 446 12.23 -33.15 26.23
N LEU A 447 12.10 -33.90 25.13
CA LEU A 447 11.43 -33.44 23.91
C LEU A 447 9.93 -33.19 24.13
N GLU A 448 9.25 -34.08 24.86
CA GLU A 448 7.83 -33.92 25.20
C GLU A 448 7.59 -32.74 26.17
N ALA A 449 8.43 -32.57 27.19
CA ALA A 449 8.39 -31.43 28.10
C ALA A 449 8.67 -30.10 27.40
N ARG A 450 9.67 -30.07 26.50
CA ARG A 450 9.99 -28.92 25.64
C ARG A 450 8.78 -28.52 24.79
N ARG A 451 8.18 -29.48 24.06
CA ARG A 451 6.96 -29.24 23.27
C ARG A 451 5.79 -28.77 24.12
N ALA A 452 5.63 -29.28 25.35
CA ALA A 452 4.59 -28.84 26.26
C ALA A 452 4.78 -27.38 26.71
N VAL A 453 6.02 -26.96 26.99
CA VAL A 453 6.35 -25.56 27.31
C VAL A 453 6.16 -24.65 26.09
N GLU A 454 6.66 -25.04 24.92
CA GLU A 454 6.47 -24.32 23.65
C GLU A 454 4.97 -24.13 23.33
N THR A 455 4.16 -25.19 23.48
CA THR A 455 2.69 -25.14 23.26
C THR A 455 1.99 -24.24 24.29
N ALA A 456 2.34 -24.37 25.58
CA ALA A 456 1.75 -23.55 26.64
C ALA A 456 2.14 -22.07 26.51
N TYR A 457 3.35 -21.79 26.06
CA TYR A 457 3.82 -20.44 25.74
C TYR A 457 3.05 -19.86 24.54
N ALA A 458 2.91 -20.63 23.45
CA ALA A 458 2.16 -20.22 22.26
C ALA A 458 0.70 -19.85 22.60
N VAL A 459 -0.03 -20.72 23.30
CA VAL A 459 -1.44 -20.48 23.69
C VAL A 459 -1.59 -19.27 24.61
N ARG A 460 -0.64 -19.03 25.54
CA ARG A 460 -0.66 -17.82 26.38
C ARG A 460 -0.36 -16.56 25.58
N SER A 461 0.63 -16.61 24.69
CA SER A 461 1.02 -15.51 23.82
C SER A 461 -0.14 -15.10 22.90
N GLU A 462 -0.80 -16.09 22.28
CA GLU A 462 -1.99 -15.90 21.45
C GLU A 462 -3.13 -15.24 22.25
N LYS A 463 -3.50 -15.79 23.41
CA LYS A 463 -4.52 -15.21 24.32
C LYS A 463 -4.20 -13.75 24.68
N LEU A 464 -2.93 -13.45 24.98
CA LEU A 464 -2.48 -12.10 25.33
C LEU A 464 -2.55 -11.15 24.13
N ASN A 465 -2.15 -11.59 22.94
CA ASN A 465 -2.31 -10.81 21.71
C ASN A 465 -3.80 -10.53 21.44
N ILE A 466 -4.67 -11.54 21.45
CA ILE A 466 -6.12 -11.39 21.24
C ILE A 466 -6.71 -10.33 22.19
N ILE A 467 -6.39 -10.41 23.48
CA ILE A 467 -6.85 -9.45 24.49
C ILE A 467 -6.28 -8.04 24.24
N HIS A 468 -5.00 -7.92 23.90
CA HIS A 468 -4.36 -6.64 23.59
C HIS A 468 -4.97 -5.99 22.34
N GLN A 469 -5.19 -6.75 21.27
CA GLN A 469 -5.79 -6.26 20.02
C GLN A 469 -7.26 -5.90 20.20
N LEU A 470 -8.03 -6.66 20.98
CA LEU A 470 -9.39 -6.29 21.38
C LEU A 470 -9.40 -4.97 22.17
N LEU A 471 -8.47 -4.79 23.11
CA LEU A 471 -8.38 -3.57 23.90
C LEU A 471 -8.02 -2.37 23.01
N LYS A 472 -7.06 -2.54 22.10
CA LYS A 472 -6.66 -1.58 21.08
C LYS A 472 -7.83 -1.23 20.15
N ALA A 473 -8.55 -2.22 19.64
CA ALA A 473 -9.74 -2.05 18.80
C ALA A 473 -10.87 -1.28 19.51
N HIS A 474 -11.12 -1.55 20.79
CA HIS A 474 -12.14 -0.82 21.57
C HIS A 474 -11.71 0.60 21.93
N ALA A 475 -10.44 0.82 22.31
CA ALA A 475 -9.97 2.08 22.88
C ALA A 475 -9.40 3.10 21.87
N LEU A 476 -8.83 2.66 20.75
CA LEU A 476 -8.18 3.54 19.76
C LEU A 476 -8.89 3.63 18.39
N TYR A 477 -9.62 2.58 17.98
CA TYR A 477 -10.22 2.51 16.64
C TYR A 477 -11.71 2.87 16.66
N GLU A 478 -12.06 3.97 16.01
CA GLU A 478 -13.41 4.53 15.96
C GLU A 478 -14.10 4.23 14.62
N LYS A 479 -15.35 3.79 14.71
CA LYS A 479 -16.24 3.58 13.57
C LYS A 479 -16.56 4.93 12.91
N ASP A 480 -16.67 4.90 11.58
CA ASP A 480 -16.83 6.04 10.69
C ASP A 480 -15.62 7.01 10.65
N VAL A 481 -14.53 6.70 11.37
CA VAL A 481 -13.24 7.42 11.35
C VAL A 481 -12.15 6.53 10.76
N ASN A 482 -11.79 5.41 11.42
CA ASN A 482 -10.74 4.50 10.97
C ASN A 482 -11.29 3.33 10.13
N TYR A 483 -12.60 3.07 10.19
CA TYR A 483 -13.29 2.04 9.39
C TYR A 483 -14.78 2.29 9.29
N VAL A 484 -15.41 1.64 8.31
CA VAL A 484 -16.87 1.50 8.21
C VAL A 484 -17.26 0.03 8.17
N VAL A 485 -18.51 -0.28 8.50
CA VAL A 485 -19.07 -1.63 8.35
C VAL A 485 -20.09 -1.61 7.21
N GLN A 486 -19.86 -2.40 6.16
CA GLN A 486 -20.72 -2.50 4.99
C GLN A 486 -20.89 -3.97 4.60
N GLU A 487 -22.10 -4.38 4.22
CA GLU A 487 -22.43 -5.76 3.81
C GLU A 487 -21.98 -6.86 4.80
N GLY A 488 -21.92 -6.52 6.10
CA GLY A 488 -21.42 -7.43 7.13
C GLY A 488 -19.91 -7.64 7.10
N GLN A 489 -19.13 -6.68 6.59
CA GLN A 489 -17.67 -6.69 6.57
C GLN A 489 -17.09 -5.36 7.08
N VAL A 490 -15.92 -5.42 7.72
CA VAL A 490 -15.17 -4.23 8.14
C VAL A 490 -14.31 -3.75 6.97
N LEU A 491 -14.50 -2.50 6.55
CA LEU A 491 -13.69 -1.85 5.52
C LEU A 491 -12.87 -0.72 6.15
N ILE A 492 -11.55 -0.81 6.07
CA ILE A 492 -10.64 0.22 6.60
C ILE A 492 -10.86 1.52 5.83
N VAL A 493 -10.93 2.64 6.55
CA VAL A 493 -10.95 3.98 5.98
C VAL A 493 -9.54 4.56 6.07
N ASP A 494 -9.01 5.04 4.94
CA ASP A 494 -7.80 5.85 4.93
C ASP A 494 -8.09 7.22 5.56
N GLU A 495 -7.41 7.52 6.67
CA GLU A 495 -7.56 8.76 7.44
C GLU A 495 -7.26 10.02 6.61
N TYR A 496 -6.39 9.92 5.60
CA TYR A 496 -5.98 11.05 4.75
C TYR A 496 -6.94 11.31 3.58
N THR A 497 -7.63 10.29 3.07
CA THR A 497 -8.56 10.47 1.94
C THR A 497 -10.02 10.27 2.29
N GLY A 498 -10.36 9.69 3.46
CA GLY A 498 -11.73 9.31 3.82
C GLY A 498 -12.28 8.16 2.97
N ARG A 499 -11.42 7.44 2.23
CA ARG A 499 -11.81 6.34 1.34
C ARG A 499 -11.79 5.00 2.05
N THR A 500 -12.78 4.17 1.75
CA THR A 500 -12.71 2.73 2.02
C THR A 500 -11.62 2.09 1.16
N MET A 501 -10.74 1.30 1.78
CA MET A 501 -9.71 0.51 1.11
C MET A 501 -10.15 -0.97 1.02
N PRO A 502 -10.93 -1.38 -0.01
CA PRO A 502 -11.37 -2.76 -0.14
C PRO A 502 -10.16 -3.70 -0.29
N GLY A 503 -10.28 -4.90 0.28
CA GLY A 503 -9.21 -5.91 0.28
C GLY A 503 -8.09 -5.67 1.31
N ARG A 504 -7.97 -4.48 1.92
CA ARG A 504 -7.00 -4.25 3.01
C ARG A 504 -7.58 -4.68 4.36
N ARG A 505 -6.77 -5.40 5.14
CA ARG A 505 -7.03 -5.77 6.56
C ARG A 505 -5.86 -5.26 7.42
N TRP A 506 -6.10 -5.01 8.70
CA TRP A 506 -5.00 -4.75 9.64
C TRP A 506 -4.37 -6.08 10.07
N SER A 507 -3.05 -6.06 10.28
CA SER A 507 -2.25 -7.22 10.71
C SER A 507 -2.51 -7.62 12.17
N GLU A 508 -1.81 -8.67 12.61
CA GLU A 508 -1.65 -9.04 14.04
C GLU A 508 -2.95 -9.42 14.77
N GLY A 509 -4.02 -9.74 14.04
CA GLY A 509 -5.32 -10.03 14.65
C GLY A 509 -6.13 -8.79 15.02
N LEU A 510 -5.66 -7.59 14.70
CA LEU A 510 -6.39 -6.34 14.96
C LEU A 510 -7.69 -6.23 14.13
N HIS A 511 -7.69 -6.73 12.90
CA HIS A 511 -8.88 -6.71 12.07
C HIS A 511 -9.94 -7.68 12.58
N GLN A 512 -9.53 -8.87 13.03
CA GLN A 512 -10.37 -9.85 13.73
C GLN A 512 -10.92 -9.25 15.03
N ALA A 513 -10.11 -8.49 15.78
CA ALA A 513 -10.57 -7.76 16.96
C ALA A 513 -11.62 -6.68 16.66
N VAL A 514 -11.49 -5.96 15.53
CA VAL A 514 -12.50 -4.98 15.09
C VAL A 514 -13.76 -5.67 14.54
N GLU A 515 -13.63 -6.78 13.81
CA GLU A 515 -14.78 -7.61 13.40
C GLU A 515 -15.55 -8.11 14.63
N ALA A 516 -14.86 -8.66 15.63
CA ALA A 516 -15.44 -9.10 16.89
C ALA A 516 -16.11 -7.96 17.67
N LYS A 517 -15.45 -6.79 17.77
CA LYS A 517 -16.00 -5.57 18.40
C LYS A 517 -17.34 -5.16 17.79
N GLU A 518 -17.45 -5.20 16.46
CA GLU A 518 -18.64 -4.78 15.72
C GLU A 518 -19.71 -5.89 15.60
N GLY A 519 -19.46 -7.08 16.13
CA GLY A 519 -20.37 -8.23 16.00
C GLY A 519 -20.44 -8.80 14.57
N VAL A 520 -19.41 -8.52 13.76
CA VAL A 520 -19.23 -9.07 12.42
C VAL A 520 -18.68 -10.50 12.53
N GLN A 521 -18.93 -11.34 11.52
CA GLN A 521 -18.27 -12.65 11.44
C GLN A 521 -16.75 -12.45 11.34
N VAL A 522 -16.05 -12.79 12.42
CA VAL A 522 -14.59 -12.91 12.41
C VAL A 522 -14.23 -13.92 11.33
N LYS A 523 -13.32 -13.55 10.43
CA LYS A 523 -12.70 -14.50 9.50
C LYS A 523 -11.35 -14.89 10.09
N GLY A 524 -10.98 -16.17 9.94
CA GLY A 524 -9.72 -16.73 10.45
C GLY A 524 -8.48 -15.87 10.20
N GLU A 525 -7.45 -16.09 11.00
CA GLU A 525 -6.20 -15.33 10.88
C GLU A 525 -5.63 -15.39 9.47
N THR A 526 -5.06 -14.27 9.02
CA THR A 526 -4.51 -14.15 7.68
C THR A 526 -3.01 -13.94 7.75
N GLN A 527 -2.26 -14.94 7.28
CA GLN A 527 -0.80 -14.94 7.25
C GLN A 527 -0.29 -14.21 6.01
N THR A 528 0.77 -13.43 6.17
CA THR A 528 1.50 -12.77 5.08
C THR A 528 2.05 -13.83 4.12
N LEU A 529 1.58 -13.85 2.86
CA LEU A 529 2.10 -14.73 1.80
C LEU A 529 3.18 -14.03 0.97
N ALA A 530 2.97 -12.74 0.70
CA ALA A 530 3.90 -11.92 -0.04
C ALA A 530 3.77 -10.46 0.40
N THR A 531 4.89 -9.76 0.51
CA THR A 531 4.92 -8.34 0.93
C THR A 531 6.02 -7.60 0.19
N ILE A 532 5.80 -6.32 -0.13
CA ILE A 532 6.83 -5.38 -0.61
C ILE A 532 6.47 -3.94 -0.23
N THR A 533 7.45 -3.13 0.16
CA THR A 533 7.23 -1.67 0.30
C THR A 533 7.12 -0.98 -1.05
N ILE A 534 6.36 0.11 -1.13
CA ILE A 534 6.31 0.95 -2.34
C ILE A 534 7.71 1.45 -2.71
N GLN A 535 8.54 1.75 -1.70
CA GLN A 535 9.95 2.09 -1.80
C GLN A 535 10.74 1.03 -2.59
N ASN A 536 10.77 -0.21 -2.12
CA ASN A 536 11.54 -1.28 -2.76
C ASN A 536 10.93 -1.74 -4.09
N TYR A 537 9.61 -1.67 -4.27
CA TYR A 537 9.00 -1.91 -5.58
C TYR A 537 9.47 -0.90 -6.64
N PHE A 538 9.50 0.40 -6.33
CA PHE A 538 9.97 1.39 -7.31
C PHE A 538 11.49 1.42 -7.51
N ARG A 539 12.27 0.90 -6.56
CA ARG A 539 13.72 0.65 -6.73
C ARG A 539 14.04 -0.45 -7.76
N LEU A 540 13.07 -1.30 -8.14
CA LEU A 540 13.25 -2.33 -9.18
C LEU A 540 13.42 -1.74 -10.61
N TYR A 541 13.04 -0.47 -10.83
CA TYR A 541 13.07 0.13 -12.17
C TYR A 541 14.47 0.58 -12.56
N GLU A 542 14.93 0.21 -13.77
CA GLU A 542 16.21 0.70 -14.33
C GLU A 542 16.28 2.22 -14.38
N LYS A 543 15.13 2.88 -14.67
CA LYS A 543 14.98 4.32 -14.62
C LYS A 543 13.62 4.70 -14.02
N LEU A 544 13.65 5.52 -12.99
CA LEU A 544 12.47 6.05 -12.31
C LEU A 544 12.40 7.57 -12.51
N ALA A 545 11.20 8.12 -12.72
CA ALA A 545 10.96 9.54 -12.81
C ALA A 545 9.61 9.89 -12.17
N GLY A 546 9.36 11.17 -11.90
CA GLY A 546 8.10 11.59 -11.29
C GLY A 546 7.69 13.01 -11.61
N MET A 547 6.41 13.33 -11.48
CA MET A 547 5.91 14.69 -11.67
C MET A 547 4.90 15.07 -10.59
N THR A 548 4.99 16.29 -10.10
CA THR A 548 4.06 16.83 -9.08
C THR A 548 4.11 18.36 -9.07
N GLY A 549 3.19 19.01 -8.36
CA GLY A 549 3.24 20.46 -8.13
C GLY A 549 4.09 20.89 -6.94
N THR A 550 4.64 19.94 -6.17
CA THR A 550 5.24 20.19 -4.85
C THR A 550 6.20 19.06 -4.42
N ALA A 551 7.45 19.07 -4.89
CA ALA A 551 8.50 18.10 -4.54
C ALA A 551 9.70 18.71 -3.80
N GLU A 552 9.98 20.00 -3.98
CA GLU A 552 11.13 20.75 -3.39
C GLU A 552 11.26 20.53 -1.87
N THR A 553 10.14 20.39 -1.15
CA THR A 553 10.15 20.20 0.30
C THR A 553 10.73 18.85 0.73
N GLU A 554 10.57 17.81 -0.11
CA GLU A 554 10.99 16.44 0.18
C GLU A 554 12.20 15.98 -0.68
N GLU A 555 12.90 16.89 -1.36
CA GLU A 555 14.07 16.58 -2.23
C GLU A 555 15.09 15.66 -1.55
N THR A 556 15.31 15.86 -0.24
CA THR A 556 16.23 15.02 0.55
C THR A 556 15.73 13.60 0.74
N GLU A 557 14.42 13.38 0.91
CA GLU A 557 13.83 12.04 1.04
C GLU A 557 13.82 11.31 -0.31
N PHE A 558 13.42 12.01 -1.38
CA PHE A 558 13.46 11.47 -2.75
C PHE A 558 14.87 11.01 -3.14
N PHE A 559 15.90 11.81 -2.86
CA PHE A 559 17.27 11.45 -3.17
C PHE A 559 17.80 10.31 -2.28
N GLN A 560 17.52 10.32 -0.97
CA GLN A 560 18.01 9.29 -0.04
C GLN A 560 17.37 7.92 -0.23
N ILE A 561 16.08 7.86 -0.62
CA ILE A 561 15.37 6.60 -0.79
C ILE A 561 15.48 6.08 -2.22
N TYR A 562 15.30 6.96 -3.22
CA TYR A 562 15.11 6.59 -4.63
C TYR A 562 16.21 7.11 -5.58
N GLY A 563 17.17 7.90 -5.11
CA GLY A 563 18.17 8.55 -5.97
C GLY A 563 17.60 9.69 -6.84
N LEU A 564 16.34 10.07 -6.66
CA LEU A 564 15.65 11.05 -7.51
C LEU A 564 16.02 12.49 -7.12
N GLU A 565 16.56 13.27 -8.07
CA GLU A 565 16.73 14.71 -7.93
C GLU A 565 15.45 15.47 -8.30
N VAL A 566 15.20 16.63 -7.67
CA VAL A 566 14.04 17.49 -7.97
C VAL A 566 14.45 18.69 -8.83
N ALA A 567 13.80 18.84 -9.99
CA ALA A 567 13.95 19.98 -10.90
C ALA A 567 12.68 20.84 -10.88
N VAL A 568 12.79 22.07 -10.36
CA VAL A 568 11.69 23.04 -10.36
C VAL A 568 11.55 23.68 -11.74
N ILE A 569 10.42 23.42 -12.40
CA ILE A 569 10.12 23.91 -13.75
C ILE A 569 9.40 25.27 -13.65
N PRO A 570 9.81 26.29 -14.42
CA PRO A 570 9.10 27.57 -14.44
C PRO A 570 7.67 27.42 -15.00
N THR A 571 6.74 28.20 -14.45
CA THR A 571 5.36 28.32 -14.96
C THR A 571 5.35 29.00 -16.34
N ASN A 572 4.50 28.54 -17.25
CA ASN A 572 4.32 29.15 -18.58
C ASN A 572 3.93 30.65 -18.51
N LYS A 573 3.18 31.03 -17.47
CA LYS A 573 2.78 32.41 -17.18
C LYS A 573 2.97 32.74 -15.70
N PRO A 574 3.37 33.98 -15.33
CA PRO A 574 3.56 34.37 -13.93
C PRO A 574 2.27 34.21 -13.10
N ILE A 575 2.40 33.66 -11.89
CA ILE A 575 1.29 33.48 -10.95
C ILE A 575 0.81 34.84 -10.44
N GLN A 576 -0.50 35.11 -10.52
CA GLN A 576 -1.14 36.36 -10.07
C GLN A 576 -2.00 36.18 -8.80
N ARG A 577 -1.90 35.03 -8.12
CA ARG A 577 -2.73 34.69 -6.95
C ARG A 577 -2.33 35.50 -5.70
N ASP A 578 -3.33 36.09 -5.04
CA ASP A 578 -3.21 36.76 -3.75
C ASP A 578 -3.24 35.74 -2.58
N ASP A 579 -2.08 35.36 -2.06
CA ASP A 579 -1.95 34.46 -0.91
C ASP A 579 -1.95 35.25 0.41
N ARG A 580 -3.11 35.26 1.08
CA ARG A 580 -3.37 36.03 2.31
C ARG A 580 -2.82 35.34 3.56
N HIS A 581 -2.66 36.16 4.61
CA HIS A 581 -2.31 35.69 5.95
C HIS A 581 -3.45 34.88 6.59
N ASP A 582 -3.05 33.94 7.45
CA ASP A 582 -3.95 33.06 8.18
C ASP A 582 -4.76 33.84 9.23
N LEU A 583 -6.07 33.57 9.29
CA LEU A 583 -6.97 34.10 10.31
C LEU A 583 -7.12 33.07 11.43
N VAL A 584 -6.64 33.40 12.63
CA VAL A 584 -6.67 32.47 13.77
C VAL A 584 -7.76 32.86 14.75
N TYR A 585 -8.61 31.91 15.10
CA TYR A 585 -9.74 32.01 16.01
C TYR A 585 -9.49 31.20 17.29
N LYS A 586 -10.22 31.51 18.36
CA LYS A 586 -10.11 30.80 19.64
C LYS A 586 -10.79 29.43 19.59
N THR A 587 -11.93 29.32 18.89
CA THR A 587 -12.76 28.11 18.80
C THR A 587 -13.07 27.70 17.35
N ARG A 588 -13.33 26.40 17.11
CA ARG A 588 -13.82 25.86 15.82
C ARG A 588 -15.14 26.51 15.41
N ARG A 589 -15.99 26.89 16.37
CA ARG A 589 -17.28 27.55 16.11
C ARG A 589 -17.11 28.94 15.49
N GLU A 590 -16.22 29.77 16.04
CA GLU A 590 -15.90 31.09 15.47
C GLU A 590 -15.25 30.94 14.10
N LYS A 591 -14.30 30.01 13.95
CA LYS A 591 -13.65 29.66 12.69
C LYS A 591 -14.67 29.33 11.59
N TYR A 592 -15.59 28.40 11.83
CA TYR A 592 -16.60 28.02 10.85
C TYR A 592 -17.58 29.16 10.55
N ASN A 593 -17.96 29.98 11.53
CA ASN A 593 -18.75 31.18 11.26
C ASN A 593 -18.00 32.16 10.33
N GLY A 594 -16.71 32.40 10.56
CA GLY A 594 -15.86 33.22 9.69
C GLY A 594 -15.81 32.71 8.25
N ILE A 595 -15.67 31.39 8.07
CA ILE A 595 -15.70 30.73 6.75
C ILE A 595 -17.05 30.93 6.05
N VAL A 596 -18.17 30.84 6.77
CA VAL A 596 -19.52 31.07 6.22
C VAL A 596 -19.70 32.51 5.75
N GLU A 597 -19.28 33.49 6.56
CA GLU A 597 -19.42 34.91 6.21
C GLU A 597 -18.53 35.30 5.02
N GLU A 598 -17.28 34.83 4.98
CA GLU A 598 -16.37 35.07 3.84
C GLU A 598 -16.88 34.38 2.56
N THR A 599 -17.35 33.14 2.67
CA THR A 599 -17.95 32.42 1.54
C THR A 599 -19.19 33.17 1.02
N ARG A 600 -20.06 33.68 1.91
CA ARG A 600 -21.24 34.47 1.55
C ARG A 600 -20.84 35.76 0.83
N ARG A 601 -19.81 36.46 1.30
CA ARG A 601 -19.29 37.68 0.67
C ARG A 601 -18.80 37.41 -0.75
N LEU A 602 -17.94 36.42 -0.93
CA LEU A 602 -17.37 36.07 -2.24
C LEU A 602 -18.43 35.54 -3.23
N HIS A 603 -19.35 34.69 -2.75
CA HIS A 603 -20.50 34.23 -3.54
C HIS A 603 -21.42 35.39 -3.94
N GLY A 604 -21.66 36.36 -3.05
CA GLY A 604 -22.44 37.57 -3.35
C GLY A 604 -21.81 38.48 -4.40
N LEU A 605 -20.48 38.43 -4.57
CA LEU A 605 -19.75 39.07 -5.68
C LEU A 605 -19.78 38.23 -6.98
N GLY A 606 -20.36 37.03 -6.94
CA GLY A 606 -20.42 36.09 -8.06
C GLY A 606 -19.11 35.34 -8.34
N PHE A 607 -18.18 35.30 -7.38
CA PHE A 607 -16.94 34.53 -7.52
C PHE A 607 -17.12 33.07 -7.11
N PRO A 608 -16.43 32.11 -7.77
CA PRO A 608 -16.35 30.73 -7.32
C PRO A 608 -15.45 30.60 -6.09
N VAL A 609 -15.87 29.72 -5.17
CA VAL A 609 -15.19 29.46 -3.89
C VAL A 609 -14.96 27.95 -3.72
N LEU A 610 -13.71 27.56 -3.50
CA LEU A 610 -13.32 26.21 -3.11
C LEU A 610 -12.88 26.19 -1.64
N VAL A 611 -13.64 25.49 -0.81
CA VAL A 611 -13.39 25.33 0.63
C VAL A 611 -12.72 23.99 0.89
N GLY A 612 -11.43 23.99 1.24
CA GLY A 612 -10.69 22.78 1.61
C GLY A 612 -10.83 22.46 3.10
N THR A 613 -11.08 21.20 3.42
CA THR A 613 -11.18 20.68 4.80
C THR A 613 -10.22 19.52 5.02
N THR A 614 -9.94 19.19 6.27
CA THR A 614 -9.07 18.07 6.69
C THR A 614 -9.81 16.75 6.92
N SER A 615 -11.14 16.78 7.03
CA SER A 615 -11.95 15.60 7.38
C SER A 615 -13.37 15.67 6.83
N VAL A 616 -13.98 14.50 6.64
CA VAL A 616 -15.38 14.38 6.18
C VAL A 616 -16.33 15.02 7.19
N GLU A 617 -16.07 14.89 8.49
CA GLU A 617 -16.89 15.54 9.53
C GLU A 617 -16.87 17.08 9.43
N ALA A 618 -15.71 17.67 9.14
CA ALA A 618 -15.58 19.11 8.91
C ALA A 618 -16.37 19.54 7.66
N SER A 619 -16.30 18.77 6.57
CA SER A 619 -17.08 19.00 5.34
C SER A 619 -18.59 18.92 5.57
N GLU A 620 -19.09 17.89 6.23
CA GLU A 620 -20.51 17.73 6.56
C GLU A 620 -21.00 18.79 7.54
N THR A 621 -20.13 19.29 8.42
CA THR A 621 -20.45 20.39 9.34
C THR A 621 -20.55 21.73 8.62
N LEU A 622 -19.58 22.05 7.76
CA LEU A 622 -19.63 23.24 6.91
C LEU A 622 -20.79 23.18 5.91
N SER A 623 -21.07 22.02 5.32
CA SER A 623 -22.23 21.81 4.43
C SER A 623 -23.55 22.15 5.13
N ARG A 624 -23.79 21.61 6.33
CA ARG A 624 -24.98 21.94 7.14
C ARG A 624 -25.06 23.43 7.50
N MET A 625 -23.92 24.10 7.71
CA MET A 625 -23.89 25.55 7.95
C MET A 625 -24.18 26.35 6.67
N PHE A 626 -23.67 25.94 5.51
CA PHE A 626 -23.95 26.56 4.22
C PHE A 626 -25.42 26.40 3.81
N GLN A 627 -26.02 25.22 4.04
CA GLN A 627 -27.46 25.00 3.84
C GLN A 627 -28.29 25.98 4.69
N ARG A 628 -27.97 26.15 5.98
CA ARG A 628 -28.64 27.11 6.87
C ARG A 628 -28.42 28.57 6.46
N ALA A 629 -27.30 28.88 5.84
CA ALA A 629 -26.96 30.21 5.32
C ALA A 629 -27.56 30.50 3.93
N GLY A 630 -28.28 29.55 3.31
CA GLY A 630 -28.85 29.69 1.98
C GLY A 630 -27.82 29.63 0.83
N LEU A 631 -26.63 29.08 1.09
CA LEU A 631 -25.52 29.00 0.13
C LEU A 631 -25.58 27.67 -0.65
N PRO A 632 -25.89 27.68 -1.96
CA PRO A 632 -25.92 26.46 -2.78
C PRO A 632 -24.48 25.97 -3.03
N HIS A 633 -24.20 24.71 -2.71
CA HIS A 633 -22.85 24.16 -2.79
C HIS A 633 -22.85 22.66 -3.09
N ASN A 634 -21.71 22.16 -3.57
CA ASN A 634 -21.42 20.74 -3.70
C ASN A 634 -20.37 20.30 -2.67
N VAL A 635 -20.34 19.01 -2.33
CA VAL A 635 -19.37 18.42 -1.39
C VAL A 635 -18.64 17.27 -2.09
N LEU A 636 -17.30 17.28 -2.02
CA LEU A 636 -16.41 16.25 -2.54
C LEU A 636 -15.80 15.49 -1.37
N ASN A 637 -16.22 14.23 -1.18
CA ASN A 637 -15.81 13.38 -0.06
C ASN A 637 -14.87 12.23 -0.48
N ALA A 638 -14.21 12.36 -1.63
CA ALA A 638 -13.28 11.39 -2.23
C ALA A 638 -13.84 9.97 -2.53
N LYS A 639 -15.17 9.79 -2.47
CA LYS A 639 -15.87 8.50 -2.63
C LYS A 639 -16.20 8.14 -4.08
N TYR A 640 -16.43 9.12 -4.96
CA TYR A 640 -16.96 8.87 -6.31
C TYR A 640 -16.20 9.68 -7.37
N HIS A 641 -15.00 9.20 -7.71
CA HIS A 641 -14.03 9.89 -8.59
C HIS A 641 -14.62 10.55 -9.85
N GLN A 642 -15.45 9.83 -10.62
CA GLN A 642 -16.05 10.36 -11.85
C GLN A 642 -16.99 11.54 -11.58
N ARG A 643 -17.94 11.36 -10.65
CA ARG A 643 -18.89 12.41 -10.24
C ARG A 643 -18.18 13.60 -9.58
N GLU A 644 -17.07 13.35 -8.87
CA GLU A 644 -16.22 14.42 -8.34
C GLU A 644 -15.52 15.19 -9.46
N ALA A 645 -15.00 14.52 -10.49
CA ALA A 645 -14.41 15.19 -11.64
C ALA A 645 -15.44 16.07 -12.38
N GLU A 646 -16.68 15.60 -12.54
CA GLU A 646 -17.80 16.40 -13.08
C GLU A 646 -18.05 17.67 -12.24
N ILE A 647 -18.21 17.53 -10.92
CA ILE A 647 -18.41 18.68 -10.01
C ILE A 647 -17.22 19.65 -10.05
N VAL A 648 -15.99 19.15 -10.06
CA VAL A 648 -14.76 19.97 -10.11
C VAL A 648 -14.65 20.75 -11.42
N SER A 649 -15.09 20.16 -12.55
CA SER A 649 -15.12 20.85 -13.85
C SER A 649 -16.05 22.08 -13.85
N LEU A 650 -17.10 22.05 -13.01
CA LEU A 650 -18.06 23.13 -12.82
C LEU A 650 -17.69 24.08 -11.66
N ALA A 651 -16.70 23.75 -10.83
CA ALA A 651 -16.34 24.52 -9.65
C ALA A 651 -15.77 25.92 -9.98
N GLY A 652 -15.36 26.18 -11.23
CA GLY A 652 -14.86 27.48 -11.68
C GLY A 652 -15.93 28.41 -12.28
N GLN A 653 -17.21 28.01 -12.28
CA GLN A 653 -18.30 28.82 -12.82
C GLN A 653 -18.73 29.96 -11.86
N PRO A 654 -19.32 31.07 -12.36
CA PRO A 654 -19.74 32.19 -11.52
C PRO A 654 -20.61 31.77 -10.33
N GLY A 655 -20.22 32.18 -9.13
CA GLY A 655 -20.92 31.88 -7.88
C GLY A 655 -20.89 30.41 -7.42
N ALA A 656 -20.16 29.51 -8.09
CA ALA A 656 -20.09 28.12 -7.67
C ALA A 656 -19.39 27.97 -6.29
N ILE A 657 -19.99 27.20 -5.37
CA ILE A 657 -19.38 26.86 -4.08
C ILE A 657 -19.11 25.36 -4.05
N THR A 658 -17.88 24.97 -3.75
CA THR A 658 -17.47 23.57 -3.64
C THR A 658 -16.70 23.36 -2.34
N ILE A 659 -17.11 22.37 -1.55
CA ILE A 659 -16.38 21.90 -0.36
C ILE A 659 -15.60 20.66 -0.78
N ALA A 660 -14.30 20.61 -0.48
CA ALA A 660 -13.42 19.49 -0.81
C ALA A 660 -12.74 18.94 0.44
N THR A 661 -12.98 17.67 0.75
CA THR A 661 -12.30 16.96 1.83
C THR A 661 -10.89 16.56 1.39
N ASN A 662 -9.88 16.99 2.14
CA ASN A 662 -8.45 16.87 1.86
C ASN A 662 -8.11 17.22 0.40
N MET A 663 -7.84 16.21 -0.42
CA MET A 663 -7.49 16.36 -1.84
C MET A 663 -8.55 15.81 -2.80
N ALA A 664 -9.82 15.72 -2.38
CA ALA A 664 -10.92 15.32 -3.25
C ALA A 664 -10.93 16.15 -4.56
N GLY A 665 -11.26 15.50 -5.68
CA GLY A 665 -11.10 16.12 -7.00
C GLY A 665 -9.65 16.31 -7.49
N ARG A 666 -8.65 15.58 -6.97
CA ARG A 666 -7.28 15.56 -7.52
C ARG A 666 -7.25 15.07 -8.97
N GLY A 667 -6.29 15.58 -9.75
CA GLY A 667 -6.12 15.25 -11.17
C GLY A 667 -7.05 15.98 -12.13
N THR A 668 -8.11 16.65 -11.65
CA THR A 668 -9.02 17.45 -12.49
C THR A 668 -8.71 18.95 -12.39
N ASP A 669 -8.80 19.64 -13.53
CA ASP A 669 -8.56 21.08 -13.66
C ASP A 669 -9.83 21.90 -13.43
N ILE A 670 -9.70 23.07 -12.79
CA ILE A 670 -10.82 23.98 -12.49
C ILE A 670 -10.74 25.15 -13.46
N LYS A 671 -11.45 25.05 -14.59
CA LYS A 671 -11.47 26.10 -15.61
C LYS A 671 -12.43 27.23 -15.19
N LEU A 672 -11.93 28.46 -15.19
CA LEU A 672 -12.72 29.65 -14.85
C LEU A 672 -13.76 29.98 -15.93
N GLY A 673 -15.01 30.20 -15.50
CA GLY A 673 -16.11 30.66 -16.36
C GLY A 673 -15.99 32.13 -16.80
N ALA A 674 -16.87 32.54 -17.72
CA ALA A 674 -16.92 33.91 -18.21
C ALA A 674 -17.26 34.92 -17.09
N GLY A 675 -16.65 36.10 -17.12
CA GLY A 675 -16.86 37.17 -16.12
C GLY A 675 -16.27 36.91 -14.72
N VAL A 676 -15.62 35.76 -14.49
CA VAL A 676 -15.01 35.41 -13.19
C VAL A 676 -13.66 36.11 -12.98
N ARG A 677 -12.88 36.33 -14.06
CA ARG A 677 -11.50 36.85 -14.00
C ARG A 677 -11.40 38.34 -13.63
N GLU A 678 -12.52 39.06 -13.67
CA GLU A 678 -12.56 40.51 -13.42
C GLU A 678 -12.57 40.80 -11.92
N ALA A 679 -11.65 41.65 -11.46
CA ALA A 679 -11.59 42.10 -10.07
C ALA A 679 -12.77 43.02 -9.73
N LYS A 680 -13.33 42.90 -8.53
CA LYS A 680 -14.55 43.61 -8.11
C LYS A 680 -14.32 44.39 -6.80
N PRO A 681 -14.93 45.57 -6.62
CA PRO A 681 -14.85 46.28 -5.35
C PRO A 681 -15.61 45.51 -4.26
N SER A 682 -15.02 45.42 -3.06
CA SER A 682 -15.64 44.83 -1.88
C SER A 682 -15.28 45.62 -0.63
N THR A 683 -16.03 45.39 0.45
CA THR A 683 -15.65 45.80 1.80
C THR A 683 -15.29 44.56 2.60
N VAL A 684 -14.21 44.62 3.40
CA VAL A 684 -13.77 43.55 4.32
C VAL A 684 -13.46 44.16 5.69
N LYS A 685 -13.52 43.36 6.76
CA LYS A 685 -13.08 43.81 8.08
C LYS A 685 -11.58 43.64 8.21
N ASP A 686 -10.90 44.73 8.56
CA ASP A 686 -9.49 44.68 8.93
C ASP A 686 -9.31 43.88 10.23
N ALA A 687 -8.47 42.85 10.19
CA ALA A 687 -8.30 41.92 11.31
C ALA A 687 -7.59 42.57 12.53
N ALA A 688 -6.83 43.64 12.33
CA ALA A 688 -6.10 44.32 13.42
C ALA A 688 -6.92 45.42 14.12
N SER A 689 -7.93 45.99 13.46
CA SER A 689 -8.73 47.11 13.98
C SER A 689 -10.24 46.88 14.01
N GLY A 690 -10.73 45.78 13.43
CA GLY A 690 -12.15 45.40 13.39
C GLY A 690 -13.03 46.29 12.51
N LYS A 691 -12.44 47.24 11.78
CA LYS A 691 -13.16 48.23 10.96
C LYS A 691 -13.35 47.75 9.52
N ASP A 692 -14.44 48.20 8.92
CA ASP A 692 -14.72 47.98 7.50
C ASP A 692 -13.76 48.80 6.62
N VAL A 693 -13.07 48.13 5.69
CA VAL A 693 -12.11 48.70 4.75
C VAL A 693 -12.51 48.29 3.32
N ASN A 694 -12.50 49.25 2.40
CA ASN A 694 -12.75 48.98 0.98
C ASN A 694 -11.50 48.41 0.32
N VAL A 695 -11.65 47.27 -0.34
CA VAL A 695 -10.60 46.54 -1.04
C VAL A 695 -11.05 46.21 -2.47
N GLN A 696 -10.09 46.12 -3.39
CA GLN A 696 -10.35 45.54 -4.70
C GLN A 696 -10.13 44.03 -4.60
N GLU A 697 -11.22 43.26 -4.59
CA GLU A 697 -11.14 41.80 -4.55
C GLU A 697 -10.61 41.28 -5.90
N PRO A 698 -9.49 40.52 -5.94
CA PRO A 698 -9.00 39.92 -7.17
C PRO A 698 -10.06 38.97 -7.74
N GLY A 699 -10.22 38.96 -9.06
CA GLY A 699 -11.09 37.98 -9.72
C GLY A 699 -10.48 36.57 -9.68
N GLY A 700 -11.20 35.60 -10.23
CA GLY A 700 -10.74 34.22 -10.35
C GLY A 700 -11.36 33.27 -9.32
N LEU A 701 -10.61 32.22 -8.97
CA LEU A 701 -11.00 31.24 -7.96
C LEU A 701 -10.47 31.65 -6.59
N HIS A 702 -11.34 31.58 -5.58
CA HIS A 702 -10.99 31.86 -4.19
C HIS A 702 -10.86 30.55 -3.40
N ILE A 703 -9.73 30.36 -2.73
CA ILE A 703 -9.42 29.16 -1.94
C ILE A 703 -9.55 29.50 -0.45
N ILE A 704 -10.41 28.77 0.25
CA ILE A 704 -10.54 28.86 1.71
C ILE A 704 -10.06 27.54 2.32
N GLY A 705 -8.92 27.55 3.00
CA GLY A 705 -8.49 26.43 3.83
C GLY A 705 -9.15 26.53 5.21
N SER A 706 -9.92 25.52 5.62
CA SER A 706 -10.58 25.53 6.94
C SER A 706 -9.69 25.07 8.09
N GLU A 707 -8.53 24.47 7.79
CA GLU A 707 -7.49 23.96 8.69
C GLU A 707 -6.14 23.94 7.97
N ARG A 708 -5.03 23.80 8.71
CA ARG A 708 -3.69 23.51 8.17
C ARG A 708 -3.49 21.99 8.16
N HIS A 709 -3.01 21.44 7.05
CA HIS A 709 -2.64 20.02 6.99
C HIS A 709 -1.34 19.76 7.76
N GLU A 710 -1.08 18.50 8.11
CA GLU A 710 0.18 18.06 8.75
C GLU A 710 1.41 18.45 7.93
N SER A 711 1.32 18.33 6.61
CA SER A 711 2.35 18.77 5.67
C SER A 711 1.97 20.04 4.93
N ARG A 712 2.94 20.93 4.84
CA ARG A 712 2.92 22.20 4.12
C ARG A 712 2.76 22.01 2.60
N ARG A 713 3.07 20.82 2.10
CA ARG A 713 2.87 20.36 0.72
C ARG A 713 1.40 20.36 0.32
N ILE A 714 0.55 19.76 1.13
CA ILE A 714 -0.90 19.64 0.86
C ILE A 714 -1.56 21.02 0.87
N ASP A 715 -1.15 21.91 1.79
CA ASP A 715 -1.56 23.32 1.78
C ASP A 715 -1.18 24.03 0.47
N ARG A 716 0.05 23.85 -0.04
CA ARG A 716 0.50 24.41 -1.33
C ARG A 716 -0.34 23.88 -2.49
N GLN A 717 -0.70 22.59 -2.49
CA GLN A 717 -1.54 21.97 -3.52
C GLN A 717 -2.98 22.51 -3.50
N LEU A 718 -3.56 22.71 -2.31
CA LEU A 718 -4.87 23.35 -2.16
C LEU A 718 -4.84 24.80 -2.71
N ARG A 719 -3.81 25.60 -2.36
CA ARG A 719 -3.61 26.93 -2.96
C ARG A 719 -3.45 26.87 -4.48
N GLY A 720 -2.71 25.89 -5.00
CA GLY A 720 -2.49 25.60 -6.41
C GLY A 720 -3.74 25.18 -7.20
N ARG A 721 -4.92 25.13 -6.58
CA ARG A 721 -6.21 25.08 -7.28
C ARG A 721 -6.54 26.42 -7.95
N ALA A 722 -6.11 27.55 -7.38
CA ALA A 722 -6.25 28.88 -7.97
C ALA A 722 -4.92 29.41 -8.54
N GLY A 723 -5.00 30.38 -9.46
CA GLY A 723 -3.82 31.04 -10.05
C GLY A 723 -3.18 30.33 -11.25
N ARG A 724 -3.90 29.42 -11.91
CA ARG A 724 -3.39 28.54 -12.98
C ARG A 724 -3.18 29.29 -14.28
N GLN A 725 -2.10 28.99 -15.02
CA GLN A 725 -1.76 29.68 -16.28
C GLN A 725 -1.79 31.22 -16.15
N GLY A 726 -1.38 31.75 -14.99
CA GLY A 726 -1.38 33.18 -14.69
C GLY A 726 -2.74 33.83 -14.51
N ASP A 727 -3.81 33.04 -14.34
CA ASP A 727 -5.13 33.55 -13.96
C ASP A 727 -5.06 34.22 -12.57
N PRO A 728 -5.95 35.19 -12.29
CA PRO A 728 -6.08 35.77 -10.97
C PRO A 728 -6.76 34.78 -10.01
N GLY A 729 -6.70 35.08 -8.72
CA GLY A 729 -7.39 34.34 -7.66
C GLY A 729 -6.84 34.75 -6.30
N SER A 730 -7.31 34.09 -5.24
CA SER A 730 -6.75 34.27 -3.89
C SER A 730 -6.74 32.97 -3.08
N SER A 731 -5.94 32.94 -2.02
CA SER A 731 -6.06 31.91 -0.98
C SER A 731 -5.99 32.49 0.42
N GLN A 732 -6.77 31.93 1.35
CA GLN A 732 -6.73 32.28 2.76
C GLN A 732 -7.04 31.06 3.62
N PHE A 733 -6.38 30.94 4.77
CA PHE A 733 -6.62 29.87 5.74
C PHE A 733 -7.26 30.44 7.01
N PHE A 734 -8.26 29.72 7.52
CA PHE A 734 -9.00 30.02 8.74
C PHE A 734 -8.69 28.90 9.73
N LEU A 735 -8.15 29.21 10.90
CA LEU A 735 -7.60 28.23 11.85
C LEU A 735 -8.16 28.44 13.25
N SER A 736 -8.18 27.38 14.06
CA SER A 736 -8.55 27.42 15.48
C SER A 736 -7.48 26.77 16.35
N LEU A 737 -7.37 27.22 17.59
CA LEU A 737 -6.54 26.58 18.62
C LEU A 737 -7.01 25.15 18.99
N GLU A 738 -8.26 24.84 18.66
CA GLU A 738 -8.87 23.52 18.82
C GLU A 738 -8.60 22.60 17.62
N ASP A 739 -7.97 23.07 16.53
CA ASP A 739 -7.63 22.23 15.37
C ASP A 739 -6.50 21.26 15.71
N ASP A 740 -6.49 20.07 15.10
CA ASP A 740 -5.67 18.96 15.59
C ASP A 740 -4.15 19.21 15.48
N LEU A 741 -3.69 19.92 14.45
CA LEU A 741 -2.31 20.41 14.37
C LEU A 741 -1.92 21.31 15.57
N MET A 742 -2.86 22.14 16.02
CA MET A 742 -2.65 23.04 17.18
C MET A 742 -2.77 22.28 18.50
N ARG A 743 -3.65 21.28 18.60
CA ARG A 743 -3.76 20.37 19.77
C ARG A 743 -2.49 19.56 19.98
N LEU A 744 -1.92 19.01 18.91
CA LEU A 744 -0.81 18.06 18.96
C LEU A 744 0.57 18.75 19.04
N PHE A 745 0.74 19.90 18.39
CA PHE A 745 2.04 20.57 18.21
C PHE A 745 2.07 22.06 18.58
N GLY A 746 0.93 22.64 18.96
CA GLY A 746 0.81 24.03 19.43
C GLY A 746 1.47 24.23 20.80
N SER A 747 2.77 24.53 20.78
CA SER A 747 3.61 24.70 21.97
C SER A 747 3.06 25.69 23.01
N ASP A 748 3.44 25.49 24.28
CA ASP A 748 3.17 26.35 25.44
C ASP A 748 3.37 27.86 25.19
N ARG A 749 4.25 28.22 24.26
CA ARG A 749 4.48 29.63 23.86
C ARG A 749 3.25 30.28 23.26
N ILE A 750 2.46 29.56 22.45
CA ILE A 750 1.26 30.13 21.81
C ILE A 750 0.19 30.36 22.90
N ALA A 751 -0.03 29.38 23.77
CA ALA A 751 -0.93 29.50 24.92
C ALA A 751 -0.53 30.68 25.84
N ARG A 752 0.73 30.76 26.28
CA ARG A 752 1.21 31.88 27.13
C ARG A 752 1.11 33.24 26.44
N LEU A 753 1.35 33.31 25.13
CA LEU A 753 1.23 34.56 24.37
C LEU A 753 -0.23 35.00 24.23
N MET A 754 -1.18 34.06 24.20
CA MET A 754 -2.61 34.35 24.20
C MET A 754 -3.16 34.73 25.58
N ASP A 755 -2.77 34.01 26.64
CA ASP A 755 -3.13 34.35 28.02
C ASP A 755 -2.65 35.77 28.37
N GLY A 756 -1.49 36.19 27.83
CA GLY A 756 -0.96 37.55 27.97
C GLY A 756 -1.55 38.62 27.03
N LEU A 757 -2.25 38.23 25.96
CA LEU A 757 -2.93 39.15 25.03
C LEU A 757 -4.40 39.40 25.37
N GLY A 758 -5.04 38.54 26.16
CA GLY A 758 -6.41 38.75 26.63
C GLY A 758 -7.49 38.66 25.55
N ALA A 759 -7.23 37.88 24.48
CA ALA A 759 -8.10 37.77 23.31
C ALA A 759 -9.56 37.44 23.67
N GLN A 760 -10.48 38.30 23.24
CA GLN A 760 -11.91 38.21 23.55
C GLN A 760 -12.64 37.27 22.56
N GLU A 761 -13.84 36.81 22.91
CA GLU A 761 -14.67 36.04 21.97
C GLU A 761 -15.01 36.89 20.74
N GLY A 762 -14.82 36.33 19.54
CA GLY A 762 -15.02 37.01 18.26
C GLY A 762 -13.84 37.84 17.73
N GLU A 763 -12.71 37.93 18.45
CA GLU A 763 -11.52 38.66 17.99
C GLU A 763 -10.62 37.78 17.10
N VAL A 764 -10.23 38.30 15.91
CA VAL A 764 -9.43 37.55 14.94
C VAL A 764 -7.94 37.82 15.16
N LEU A 765 -7.16 36.78 15.46
CA LEU A 765 -5.74 36.91 15.73
C LEU A 765 -4.92 36.76 14.43
N THR A 766 -4.49 37.88 13.87
CA THR A 766 -3.52 37.91 12.75
C THR A 766 -2.17 38.43 13.22
N HIS A 767 -1.19 37.53 13.43
CA HIS A 767 0.17 37.95 13.77
C HIS A 767 1.24 37.05 13.12
N SER A 768 2.24 37.67 12.49
CA SER A 768 3.30 36.96 11.73
C SER A 768 4.11 35.96 12.56
N LEU A 769 4.19 36.14 13.89
CA LEU A 769 4.79 35.15 14.79
C LEU A 769 3.95 33.87 14.94
N ILE A 770 2.63 33.96 14.85
CA ILE A 770 1.73 32.79 14.95
C ILE A 770 1.87 31.95 13.69
N THR A 771 1.82 32.57 12.50
CA THR A 771 2.08 31.88 11.22
C THR A 771 3.43 31.17 11.24
N ARG A 772 4.52 31.82 11.66
CA ARG A 772 5.84 31.18 11.79
C ARG A 772 5.87 30.03 12.80
N ALA A 773 5.11 30.11 13.89
CA ALA A 773 5.03 29.04 14.88
C ALA A 773 4.29 27.80 14.34
N ILE A 774 3.24 28.02 13.55
CA ILE A 774 2.50 26.97 12.82
C ILE A 774 3.42 26.29 11.78
N GLU A 775 4.17 27.07 11.00
CA GLU A 775 5.14 26.53 10.03
C GLU A 775 6.24 25.68 10.71
N GLN A 776 6.66 26.06 11.92
CA GLN A 776 7.58 25.27 12.75
C GLN A 776 6.93 24.05 13.42
N ALA A 777 5.60 24.01 13.53
CA ALA A 777 4.86 22.83 13.95
C ALA A 777 4.80 21.83 12.79
N GLN A 778 4.28 22.24 11.61
CA GLN A 778 4.23 21.40 10.40
C GLN A 778 5.58 20.75 10.09
N LYS A 779 6.68 21.54 10.07
CA LYS A 779 8.03 21.00 9.81
C LYS A 779 8.50 19.94 10.83
N ARG A 780 7.99 19.96 12.07
CA ARG A 780 8.28 18.92 13.07
C ARG A 780 7.45 17.65 12.82
N VAL A 781 6.20 17.78 12.38
CA VAL A 781 5.37 16.64 11.95
C VAL A 781 5.97 15.97 10.72
N GLU A 782 6.35 16.75 9.71
CA GLU A 782 7.02 16.26 8.49
C GLU A 782 8.28 15.45 8.82
N LEU A 783 9.14 15.96 9.71
CA LEU A 783 10.35 15.25 10.15
C LEU A 783 10.04 13.95 10.94
N GLN A 784 9.01 13.95 11.78
CA GLN A 784 8.59 12.75 12.52
C GLN A 784 8.03 11.67 11.59
N ASN A 785 7.22 12.08 10.59
CA ASN A 785 6.66 11.19 9.58
C ASN A 785 7.77 10.61 8.69
N PHE A 786 8.76 11.43 8.28
CA PHE A 786 9.96 10.96 7.58
C PHE A 786 10.74 9.92 8.37
N GLN A 787 11.03 10.17 9.66
CA GLN A 787 11.73 9.21 10.52
C GLN A 787 10.97 7.88 10.66
N SER A 788 9.64 7.93 10.69
CA SER A 788 8.78 6.75 10.79
C SER A 788 8.81 5.93 9.49
N ARG A 789 8.66 6.57 8.33
CA ARG A 789 8.81 5.92 7.01
C ARG A 789 10.20 5.34 6.81
N LYS A 790 11.25 6.08 7.20
CA LYS A 790 12.63 5.60 7.09
C LYS A 790 12.84 4.31 7.90
N ARG A 791 12.36 4.25 9.15
CA ARG A 791 12.45 3.02 9.96
C ARG A 791 11.73 1.84 9.31
N LEU A 792 10.53 2.07 8.76
CA LEU A 792 9.77 1.03 8.06
C LEU A 792 10.56 0.48 6.86
N LEU A 793 11.21 1.36 6.09
CA LEU A 793 12.12 0.97 5.02
C LEU A 793 13.36 0.22 5.55
N ASP A 794 13.99 0.71 6.63
CA ASP A 794 15.18 0.07 7.21
C ASP A 794 14.91 -1.39 7.67
N TYR A 795 13.67 -1.72 8.04
CA TYR A 795 13.21 -3.10 8.32
C TYR A 795 12.90 -3.90 7.04
N ASP A 796 12.20 -3.32 6.05
CA ASP A 796 11.91 -4.01 4.78
C ASP A 796 13.16 -4.21 3.91
N ASP A 797 14.21 -3.39 4.03
CA ASP A 797 15.48 -3.58 3.32
C ASP A 797 16.18 -4.89 3.76
N VAL A 798 15.94 -5.36 5.00
CA VAL A 798 16.37 -6.70 5.47
C VAL A 798 15.55 -7.79 4.79
N MET A 799 14.22 -7.63 4.77
CA MET A 799 13.31 -8.54 4.08
C MET A 799 13.62 -8.64 2.59
N ASN A 800 13.99 -7.53 1.97
CA ASN A 800 14.21 -7.43 0.53
C ASN A 800 15.43 -8.24 0.09
N GLN A 801 16.52 -8.21 0.85
CA GLN A 801 17.71 -9.04 0.58
C GLN A 801 17.37 -10.54 0.63
N GLN A 802 16.57 -10.96 1.61
CA GLN A 802 16.11 -12.35 1.73
C GLN A 802 15.16 -12.74 0.60
N ARG A 803 14.22 -11.84 0.27
CA ARG A 803 13.24 -11.96 -0.80
C ARG A 803 13.91 -12.12 -2.17
N GLU A 804 14.97 -11.36 -2.47
CA GLU A 804 15.71 -11.46 -3.72
C GLU A 804 16.32 -12.85 -3.94
N VAL A 805 16.89 -13.46 -2.88
CA VAL A 805 17.42 -14.84 -2.93
C VAL A 805 16.29 -15.85 -3.19
N ILE A 806 15.19 -15.78 -2.42
CA ILE A 806 14.06 -16.73 -2.57
C ILE A 806 13.37 -16.58 -3.93
N TYR A 807 13.19 -15.35 -4.42
CA TYR A 807 12.55 -15.10 -5.73
C TYR A 807 13.47 -15.50 -6.89
N SER A 808 14.79 -15.40 -6.74
CA SER A 808 15.77 -15.94 -7.70
C SER A 808 15.64 -17.46 -7.81
N LEU A 809 15.70 -18.18 -6.67
CA LEU A 809 15.49 -19.63 -6.61
C LEU A 809 14.13 -20.05 -7.18
N ARG A 810 13.07 -19.28 -6.90
CA ARG A 810 11.75 -19.49 -7.47
C ARG A 810 11.74 -19.32 -8.99
N SER A 811 12.45 -18.33 -9.54
CA SER A 811 12.50 -18.16 -11.00
C SER A 811 13.20 -19.34 -11.67
N PHE A 812 14.34 -19.82 -11.13
CA PHE A 812 14.97 -21.05 -11.62
C PHE A 812 14.00 -22.24 -11.59
N ALA A 813 13.21 -22.36 -10.52
CA ALA A 813 12.20 -23.40 -10.39
C ALA A 813 11.06 -23.27 -11.42
N LEU A 814 10.65 -22.05 -11.80
CA LEU A 814 9.64 -21.80 -12.83
C LEU A 814 10.16 -22.06 -14.26
N ASP A 815 11.43 -21.71 -14.52
CA ASP A 815 12.06 -21.91 -15.83
C ASP A 815 12.42 -23.38 -16.10
N ALA A 816 12.58 -24.19 -15.03
CA ALA A 816 12.74 -25.65 -15.05
C ALA A 816 13.91 -26.20 -15.91
N GLY A 817 14.90 -25.36 -16.21
CA GLY A 817 16.10 -25.72 -16.99
C GLY A 817 17.27 -26.29 -16.15
N GLU A 818 18.46 -26.34 -16.75
CA GLU A 818 19.67 -26.89 -16.11
C GLU A 818 20.14 -26.07 -14.88
N GLU A 819 19.73 -24.80 -14.74
CA GLU A 819 19.91 -23.99 -13.51
C GLU A 819 19.23 -24.64 -12.30
N LEU A 820 17.96 -25.00 -12.43
CA LEU A 820 17.23 -25.71 -11.38
C LEU A 820 17.90 -27.04 -11.05
N ARG A 821 18.36 -27.79 -12.07
CA ARG A 821 19.04 -29.07 -11.85
C ARG A 821 20.34 -28.91 -11.07
N GLY A 822 21.17 -27.93 -11.45
CA GLY A 822 22.43 -27.64 -10.78
C GLY A 822 22.22 -27.20 -9.33
N GLU A 823 21.26 -26.33 -9.08
CA GLU A 823 21.00 -25.83 -7.73
C GLU A 823 20.35 -26.90 -6.83
N ALA A 824 19.39 -27.66 -7.35
CA ALA A 824 18.81 -28.81 -6.65
C ALA A 824 19.86 -29.86 -6.26
N ALA A 825 20.83 -30.14 -7.14
CA ALA A 825 21.94 -31.05 -6.84
C ALA A 825 22.80 -30.54 -5.67
N LYS A 826 23.19 -29.25 -5.69
CA LYS A 826 23.92 -28.62 -4.57
C LYS A 826 23.13 -28.66 -3.27
N MET A 827 21.82 -28.42 -3.31
CA MET A 827 20.96 -28.47 -2.12
C MET A 827 20.91 -29.88 -1.51
N VAL A 828 20.86 -30.92 -2.34
CA VAL A 828 20.92 -32.33 -1.90
C VAL A 828 22.30 -32.67 -1.32
N GLN A 829 23.39 -32.27 -1.97
CA GLN A 829 24.75 -32.42 -1.43
C GLN A 829 24.88 -31.73 -0.06
N ALA A 830 24.46 -30.46 0.05
CA ALA A 830 24.56 -29.67 1.27
C ALA A 830 23.75 -30.27 2.43
N ALA A 831 22.51 -30.69 2.17
CA ALA A 831 21.65 -31.34 3.17
C ALA A 831 22.29 -32.62 3.75
N VAL A 832 22.75 -33.52 2.87
CA VAL A 832 23.36 -34.79 3.26
C VAL A 832 24.70 -34.57 3.98
N THR A 833 25.56 -33.69 3.44
CA THR A 833 26.87 -33.34 4.02
C THR A 833 26.74 -32.74 5.42
N ARG A 834 25.79 -31.81 5.61
CA ARG A 834 25.49 -31.21 6.91
C ARG A 834 24.87 -32.21 7.88
N ARG A 835 24.06 -33.15 7.41
CA ARG A 835 23.48 -34.19 8.26
C ARG A 835 24.58 -35.10 8.81
N VAL A 836 25.54 -35.51 7.98
CA VAL A 836 26.74 -36.24 8.41
C VAL A 836 27.56 -35.42 9.40
N GLU A 837 27.84 -34.15 9.12
CA GLU A 837 28.55 -33.25 10.06
C GLU A 837 27.87 -33.20 11.44
N THR A 838 26.55 -32.97 11.46
CA THR A 838 25.77 -32.83 12.69
C THR A 838 25.73 -34.15 13.47
N ALA A 839 25.55 -35.28 12.77
CA ALA A 839 25.50 -36.59 13.41
C ALA A 839 26.87 -37.06 13.94
N LEU A 840 27.98 -36.53 13.41
CA LEU A 840 29.34 -36.85 13.86
C LEU A 840 29.92 -35.81 14.84
N ALA A 841 29.29 -34.65 15.04
CA ALA A 841 29.80 -33.55 15.85
C ALA A 841 29.96 -33.86 17.34
N GLU A 842 29.23 -34.85 17.87
CA GLU A 842 29.27 -35.24 19.30
C GLU A 842 30.43 -36.21 19.62
N TYR A 843 31.20 -36.66 18.63
CA TYR A 843 32.24 -37.68 18.79
C TYR A 843 33.66 -37.09 18.65
N GLU A 844 34.56 -37.42 19.58
CA GLU A 844 35.94 -36.89 19.58
C GLU A 844 36.84 -37.57 18.53
N THR A 845 36.65 -38.87 18.25
CA THR A 845 37.47 -39.60 17.27
C THR A 845 36.63 -40.37 16.25
N SER A 846 37.22 -40.69 15.11
CA SER A 846 36.56 -41.49 14.06
C SER A 846 36.32 -42.94 14.44
N GLU A 847 36.96 -43.47 15.49
CA GLU A 847 36.69 -44.81 16.02
C GLU A 847 35.40 -44.87 16.85
N ASP A 848 35.00 -43.75 17.47
CA ASP A 848 33.86 -43.65 18.39
C ASP A 848 32.50 -43.52 17.68
N TRP A 849 32.47 -43.11 16.40
CA TRP A 849 31.21 -42.86 15.67
C TRP A 849 30.25 -44.06 15.69
N ASP A 850 28.97 -43.83 15.99
CA ASP A 850 27.91 -44.82 15.74
C ASP A 850 27.55 -44.83 14.24
N VAL A 851 28.37 -45.54 13.47
CA VAL A 851 28.18 -45.69 12.01
C VAL A 851 26.86 -46.36 11.66
N GLU A 852 26.30 -47.21 12.54
CA GLU A 852 25.01 -47.87 12.29
C GLU A 852 23.85 -46.90 12.47
N LEU A 853 23.90 -46.04 13.49
CA LEU A 853 22.92 -44.95 13.68
C LEU A 853 22.96 -43.96 12.49
N VAL A 854 24.16 -43.53 12.07
CA VAL A 854 24.31 -42.62 10.91
C VAL A 854 23.80 -43.27 9.62
N ARG A 855 24.10 -44.55 9.39
CA ARG A 855 23.62 -45.32 8.23
C ARG A 855 22.10 -45.47 8.23
N GLN A 856 21.49 -45.78 9.37
CA GLN A 856 20.02 -45.87 9.50
C GLN A 856 19.35 -44.51 9.26
N ASP A 857 19.93 -43.43 9.79
CA ASP A 857 19.39 -42.08 9.66
C ASP A 857 19.42 -41.58 8.21
N LEU A 858 20.56 -41.74 7.50
CA LEU A 858 20.67 -41.38 6.07
C LEU A 858 19.73 -42.22 5.19
N LEU A 859 19.52 -43.50 5.52
CA LEU A 859 18.52 -44.34 4.85
C LEU A 859 17.09 -43.86 5.12
N MET A 860 16.74 -43.52 6.36
CA MET A 860 15.38 -43.10 6.72
C MET A 860 15.05 -41.69 6.21
N GLN A 861 16.02 -40.77 6.16
CA GLN A 861 15.81 -39.38 5.73
C GLN A 861 15.94 -39.22 4.21
N TYR A 862 16.92 -39.87 3.57
CA TYR A 862 17.27 -39.61 2.17
C TYR A 862 17.21 -40.86 1.27
N LEU A 863 16.89 -42.04 1.80
CA LEU A 863 16.98 -43.33 1.10
C LEU A 863 18.40 -43.62 0.56
N LEU A 864 19.42 -43.07 1.23
CA LEU A 864 20.78 -42.98 0.73
C LEU A 864 21.75 -43.90 1.50
N ARG A 865 22.79 -44.38 0.82
CA ARG A 865 23.89 -45.15 1.39
C ARG A 865 25.20 -44.44 1.08
N VAL A 866 26.11 -44.41 2.06
CA VAL A 866 27.46 -43.83 1.91
C VAL A 866 28.49 -44.91 2.22
N PRO A 867 29.50 -45.14 1.36
CA PRO A 867 30.47 -46.21 1.54
C PRO A 867 31.13 -46.24 2.93
N GLY A 868 31.53 -45.09 3.47
CA GLY A 868 32.17 -44.97 4.79
C GLY A 868 31.33 -45.37 6.01
N PHE A 869 30.03 -45.64 5.83
CA PHE A 869 29.12 -46.12 6.90
C PHE A 869 28.54 -47.52 6.64
N GLU A 870 28.81 -48.15 5.49
CA GLU A 870 28.34 -49.52 5.23
C GLU A 870 29.23 -50.58 5.95
N PRO A 871 28.68 -51.73 6.38
CA PRO A 871 29.43 -52.71 7.19
C PRO A 871 30.63 -53.37 6.49
N ASP A 872 30.65 -53.35 5.16
CA ASP A 872 31.73 -53.84 4.29
C ASP A 872 32.58 -52.71 3.69
N GLY A 873 32.28 -51.45 4.05
CA GLY A 873 32.98 -50.25 3.59
C GLY A 873 34.26 -49.93 4.36
N ARG A 874 35.09 -49.06 3.78
CA ARG A 874 36.23 -48.44 4.48
C ARG A 874 35.70 -47.28 5.31
N ARG A 875 35.74 -47.39 6.63
CA ARG A 875 35.43 -46.27 7.55
C ARG A 875 36.31 -45.06 7.25
N ALA A 876 35.70 -43.90 7.04
CA ALA A 876 36.40 -42.64 6.82
C ALA A 876 37.23 -42.24 8.05
N ALA A 877 38.42 -41.67 7.84
CA ALA A 877 39.36 -41.35 8.93
C ALA A 877 39.07 -39.99 9.59
N SER A 878 38.28 -39.13 8.96
CA SER A 878 37.91 -37.80 9.48
C SER A 878 36.49 -37.39 9.04
N VAL A 879 35.84 -36.50 9.79
CA VAL A 879 34.50 -35.97 9.45
C VAL A 879 34.48 -35.40 8.02
N ARG A 880 35.57 -34.76 7.60
CA ARG A 880 35.72 -34.23 6.24
C ARG A 880 35.75 -35.31 5.16
N GLU A 881 36.47 -36.42 5.37
CA GLU A 881 36.47 -37.56 4.42
C GLU A 881 35.07 -38.19 4.34
N ALA A 882 34.35 -38.29 5.47
CA ALA A 882 32.96 -38.74 5.51
C ALA A 882 31.98 -37.76 4.80
N GLN A 883 32.19 -36.46 4.95
CA GLN A 883 31.45 -35.40 4.23
C GLN A 883 31.70 -35.47 2.72
N ASP A 884 32.95 -35.61 2.29
CA ASP A 884 33.33 -35.71 0.88
C ASP A 884 32.70 -36.97 0.23
N GLU A 885 32.77 -38.14 0.89
CA GLU A 885 32.09 -39.37 0.45
C GLU A 885 30.56 -39.21 0.39
N ALA A 886 29.96 -38.59 1.41
CA ALA A 886 28.52 -38.38 1.48
C ALA A 886 28.02 -37.41 0.39
N SER A 887 28.81 -36.39 0.04
CA SER A 887 28.53 -35.47 -1.06
C SER A 887 28.56 -36.16 -2.43
N VAL A 888 29.54 -37.07 -2.65
CA VAL A 888 29.59 -37.90 -3.87
C VAL A 888 28.36 -38.81 -3.95
N ALA A 889 28.03 -39.53 -2.88
CA ALA A 889 26.85 -40.39 -2.84
C ALA A 889 25.54 -39.61 -3.05
N ALA A 890 25.44 -38.38 -2.50
CA ALA A 890 24.32 -37.47 -2.70
C ALA A 890 24.15 -37.05 -4.18
N GLN A 891 25.25 -36.74 -4.87
CA GLN A 891 25.23 -36.44 -6.30
C GLN A 891 24.79 -37.66 -7.12
N GLU A 892 25.37 -38.83 -6.87
CA GLU A 892 25.02 -40.07 -7.59
C GLU A 892 23.55 -40.44 -7.40
N ALA A 893 23.03 -40.33 -6.17
CA ALA A 893 21.63 -40.56 -5.86
C ALA A 893 20.70 -39.56 -6.57
N PHE A 894 21.06 -38.28 -6.61
CA PHE A 894 20.30 -37.25 -7.33
C PHE A 894 20.25 -37.52 -8.83
N ASP A 895 21.39 -37.80 -9.48
CA ASP A 895 21.43 -38.08 -10.91
C ASP A 895 20.74 -39.39 -11.28
N ALA A 896 20.87 -40.44 -10.45
CA ALA A 896 20.11 -41.67 -10.58
C ALA A 896 18.60 -41.41 -10.46
N LYS A 897 18.18 -40.55 -9.52
CA LYS A 897 16.78 -40.16 -9.34
C LYS A 897 16.24 -39.42 -10.55
N VAL A 898 16.91 -38.36 -11.01
CA VAL A 898 16.53 -37.58 -12.21
C VAL A 898 16.43 -38.51 -13.43
N LYS A 899 17.41 -39.40 -13.62
CA LYS A 899 17.41 -40.39 -14.71
C LYS A 899 16.24 -41.37 -14.62
N SER A 900 15.84 -41.80 -13.42
CA SER A 900 14.69 -42.70 -13.20
C SER A 900 13.34 -42.07 -13.54
N LEU A 901 13.23 -40.73 -13.46
CA LEU A 901 12.03 -39.97 -13.75
C LEU A 901 11.87 -39.64 -15.25
N GLY A 902 12.93 -39.79 -16.05
CA GLY A 902 12.93 -39.54 -17.48
C GLY A 902 12.45 -38.12 -17.82
N GLU A 903 11.56 -38.01 -18.82
CA GLU A 903 11.00 -36.73 -19.28
C GLU A 903 10.19 -35.96 -18.21
N PHE A 904 9.77 -36.62 -17.13
CA PHE A 904 9.07 -35.99 -16.02
C PHE A 904 10.01 -35.36 -14.98
N GLY A 905 11.32 -35.63 -15.05
CA GLY A 905 12.31 -35.22 -14.06
C GLY A 905 12.29 -33.71 -13.78
N GLY A 906 12.43 -32.86 -14.81
CA GLY A 906 12.45 -31.41 -14.64
C GLY A 906 11.14 -30.82 -14.09
N ARG A 907 9.97 -31.34 -14.53
CA ARG A 907 8.67 -30.89 -14.00
C ARG A 907 8.47 -31.28 -12.54
N LEU A 908 8.90 -32.47 -12.14
CA LEU A 908 8.80 -32.91 -10.76
C LEU A 908 9.79 -32.16 -9.86
N LEU A 909 10.99 -31.87 -10.36
CA LEU A 909 11.99 -31.04 -9.71
C LEU A 909 11.44 -29.63 -9.42
N SER A 910 10.84 -29.00 -10.45
CA SER A 910 10.15 -27.71 -10.36
C SER A 910 9.03 -27.74 -9.32
N LEU A 911 8.12 -28.72 -9.42
CA LEU A 911 6.99 -28.85 -8.50
C LEU A 911 7.43 -29.05 -7.04
N VAL A 912 8.43 -29.91 -6.78
CA VAL A 912 8.94 -30.13 -5.41
C VAL A 912 9.64 -28.87 -4.89
N MET A 913 10.46 -28.21 -5.72
CA MET A 913 11.15 -26.97 -5.33
C MET A 913 10.16 -25.86 -4.98
N LEU A 914 9.20 -25.56 -5.87
CA LEU A 914 8.20 -24.50 -5.65
C LEU A 914 7.39 -24.74 -4.37
N ASN A 915 6.90 -25.97 -4.14
CA ASN A 915 6.15 -26.29 -2.93
C ASN A 915 6.98 -26.14 -1.64
N VAL A 916 8.25 -26.56 -1.65
CA VAL A 916 9.13 -26.42 -0.46
C VAL A 916 9.48 -24.95 -0.21
N LEU A 917 9.80 -24.19 -1.26
CA LEU A 917 10.07 -22.76 -1.14
C LEU A 917 8.84 -22.02 -0.60
N ASP A 918 7.64 -22.25 -1.15
CA ASP A 918 6.42 -21.54 -0.75
C ASP A 918 5.99 -21.87 0.68
N GLU A 919 6.06 -23.15 1.08
CA GLU A 919 5.76 -23.59 2.44
C GLU A 919 6.69 -22.91 3.47
N LYS A 920 8.00 -23.06 3.27
CA LYS A 920 9.00 -22.59 4.23
C LYS A 920 9.14 -21.07 4.25
N TRP A 921 9.04 -20.39 3.11
CA TRP A 921 9.05 -18.93 3.03
C TRP A 921 7.83 -18.32 3.74
N LYS A 922 6.65 -18.93 3.57
CA LYS A 922 5.41 -18.48 4.23
C LYS A 922 5.52 -18.56 5.76
N ASP A 923 6.10 -19.64 6.29
CA ASP A 923 6.33 -19.79 7.73
C ASP A 923 7.33 -18.75 8.25
N HIS A 924 8.45 -18.56 7.54
CA HIS A 924 9.45 -17.53 7.88
C HIS A 924 8.91 -16.09 7.83
N LEU A 925 8.02 -15.77 6.87
CA LEU A 925 7.33 -14.47 6.84
C LEU A 925 6.49 -14.22 8.10
N TYR A 926 5.84 -15.27 8.63
CA TYR A 926 5.10 -15.18 9.89
C TYR A 926 6.03 -14.98 11.09
N ASP A 927 7.11 -15.76 11.18
CA ASP A 927 8.07 -15.64 12.28
C ASP A 927 8.77 -14.26 12.29
N LEU A 928 9.02 -13.66 11.12
CA LEU A 928 9.58 -12.30 11.04
C LEU A 928 8.57 -11.19 11.36
N ASP A 929 7.28 -11.37 11.04
CA ASP A 929 6.23 -10.49 11.56
C ASP A 929 6.17 -10.56 13.10
N GLN A 930 6.31 -11.75 13.71
CA GLN A 930 6.39 -11.92 15.17
C GLN A 930 7.67 -11.29 15.77
N LEU A 931 8.84 -11.51 15.16
CA LEU A 931 10.13 -10.96 15.59
C LEU A 931 10.10 -9.42 15.64
N ARG A 932 9.58 -8.79 14.58
CA ARG A 932 9.45 -7.32 14.49
C ARG A 932 8.66 -6.76 15.68
N ASN A 933 7.62 -7.48 16.10
CA ASN A 933 6.72 -7.06 17.17
C ASN A 933 7.35 -7.30 18.56
N ALA A 934 8.02 -8.43 18.76
CA ALA A 934 8.74 -8.74 20.01
C ALA A 934 9.89 -7.75 20.28
N ILE A 935 10.59 -7.29 19.24
CA ILE A 935 11.75 -6.41 19.36
C ILE A 935 11.43 -5.00 19.88
N GLY A 936 10.20 -4.52 19.70
CA GLY A 936 9.73 -3.28 20.32
C GLY A 936 9.93 -3.25 21.85
N TYR A 937 9.69 -4.39 22.51
CA TYR A 937 9.85 -4.54 23.97
C TYR A 937 11.31 -4.66 24.42
N ARG A 938 12.24 -5.10 23.55
CA ARG A 938 13.68 -5.19 23.86
C ARG A 938 14.38 -3.81 23.91
N SER A 939 13.72 -2.75 23.43
CA SER A 939 14.24 -1.37 23.46
C SER A 939 14.59 -0.83 24.86
N TRP A 940 14.12 -1.48 25.93
CA TRP A 940 14.45 -1.14 27.32
C TRP A 940 15.91 -1.49 27.70
N GLY A 941 16.62 -2.28 26.89
CA GLY A 941 18.01 -2.72 27.13
C GLY A 941 19.12 -1.77 26.65
N GLN A 942 18.82 -0.53 26.26
CA GLN A 942 19.76 0.46 25.67
C GLN A 942 20.47 0.05 24.36
N LYS A 943 20.10 -1.07 23.73
CA LYS A 943 20.55 -1.45 22.39
C LYS A 943 19.64 -0.88 21.30
N ASP A 944 20.14 -0.76 20.07
CA ASP A 944 19.35 -0.36 18.90
C ASP A 944 18.47 -1.55 18.42
N PRO A 945 17.13 -1.43 18.45
CA PRO A 945 16.22 -2.50 18.02
C PRO A 945 16.44 -2.97 16.58
N LEU A 946 16.87 -2.09 15.68
CA LEU A 946 17.10 -2.44 14.27
C LEU A 946 18.34 -3.34 14.09
N VAL A 947 19.35 -3.19 14.95
CA VAL A 947 20.58 -4.01 14.90
C VAL A 947 20.28 -5.42 15.40
N GLU A 948 19.56 -5.55 16.51
CA GLU A 948 19.12 -6.86 17.02
C GLU A 948 18.17 -7.54 16.02
N TYR A 949 17.25 -6.81 15.40
CA TYR A 949 16.38 -7.37 14.33
C TYR A 949 17.20 -7.90 13.15
N LYS A 950 18.23 -7.16 12.71
CA LYS A 950 19.09 -7.60 11.61
C LYS A 950 19.88 -8.86 11.94
N GLN A 951 20.28 -9.05 13.20
CA GLN A 951 20.98 -10.25 13.65
C GLN A 951 20.03 -11.44 13.72
N ASP A 952 18.94 -11.32 14.48
CA ASP A 952 17.95 -12.39 14.66
C ASP A 952 17.33 -12.81 13.31
N ALA A 953 16.94 -11.85 12.46
CA ALA A 953 16.35 -12.13 11.14
C ALA A 953 17.35 -12.76 10.16
N PHE A 954 18.65 -12.50 10.29
CA PHE A 954 19.68 -13.14 9.47
C PHE A 954 19.88 -14.60 9.90
N THR A 955 19.98 -14.87 11.21
CA THR A 955 20.07 -16.23 11.74
C THR A 955 18.85 -17.07 11.35
N MET A 956 17.64 -16.52 11.50
CA MET A 956 16.40 -17.17 11.05
C MET A 956 16.43 -17.49 9.54
N PHE A 957 17.00 -16.60 8.71
CA PHE A 957 17.12 -16.85 7.28
C PHE A 957 18.16 -17.91 6.93
N GLU A 958 19.29 -17.99 7.65
CA GLU A 958 20.22 -19.11 7.50
C GLU A 958 19.53 -20.45 7.84
N ASP A 959 18.76 -20.50 8.93
CA ASP A 959 18.02 -21.69 9.36
C ASP A 959 16.88 -22.06 8.41
N LEU A 960 16.16 -21.08 7.86
CA LEU A 960 15.24 -21.26 6.74
C LEU A 960 15.93 -21.94 5.55
N MET A 961 17.07 -21.42 5.10
CA MET A 961 17.77 -21.96 3.93
C MET A 961 18.25 -23.40 4.16
N ARG A 962 18.66 -23.73 5.39
CA ARG A 962 19.05 -25.10 5.79
C ARG A 962 17.84 -26.04 5.81
N ASP A 963 16.68 -25.59 6.29
CA ASP A 963 15.44 -26.36 6.29
C ASP A 963 14.88 -26.57 4.87
N ILE A 964 14.95 -25.53 4.01
CA ILE A 964 14.64 -25.66 2.57
C ILE A 964 15.51 -26.73 1.92
N GLN A 965 16.84 -26.71 2.14
CA GLN A 965 17.77 -27.73 1.62
C GLN A 965 17.41 -29.14 2.10
N HIS A 966 17.22 -29.31 3.41
CA HIS A 966 16.84 -30.59 4.04
C HIS A 966 15.51 -31.12 3.49
N THR A 967 14.45 -30.31 3.59
CA THR A 967 13.09 -30.67 3.21
C THR A 967 12.98 -30.93 1.70
N PHE A 968 13.70 -30.19 0.87
CA PHE A 968 13.80 -30.45 -0.56
C PHE A 968 14.47 -31.81 -0.84
N ALA A 969 15.63 -32.07 -0.24
CA ALA A 969 16.38 -33.30 -0.46
C ALA A 969 15.59 -34.54 -0.01
N GLU A 970 14.96 -34.48 1.17
CA GLU A 970 14.07 -35.52 1.68
C GLU A 970 12.91 -35.79 0.70
N ARG A 971 12.13 -34.76 0.36
CA ARG A 971 10.94 -34.92 -0.49
C ARG A 971 11.31 -35.39 -1.90
N PHE A 972 12.34 -34.82 -2.51
CA PHE A 972 12.75 -35.16 -3.88
C PHE A 972 13.34 -36.58 -3.98
N LEU A 973 14.13 -37.04 -3.01
CA LEU A 973 14.66 -38.40 -3.03
C LEU A 973 13.55 -39.44 -2.72
N LYS A 974 12.58 -39.12 -1.86
CA LYS A 974 11.47 -40.02 -1.50
C LYS A 974 10.32 -40.09 -2.51
N VAL A 975 10.07 -39.06 -3.32
CA VAL A 975 8.89 -39.01 -4.22
C VAL A 975 8.83 -40.20 -5.19
N GLN A 976 7.65 -40.77 -5.42
CA GLN A 976 7.44 -41.87 -6.37
C GLN A 976 6.36 -41.49 -7.37
N LEU A 977 6.60 -41.77 -8.66
CA LEU A 977 5.59 -41.64 -9.70
C LEU A 977 4.77 -42.93 -9.77
N VAL A 978 3.48 -42.83 -9.45
CA VAL A 978 2.51 -43.90 -9.67
C VAL A 978 1.72 -43.57 -10.93
N PHE A 979 1.88 -44.39 -11.97
CA PHE A 979 1.06 -44.31 -13.17
C PHE A 979 -0.19 -45.16 -12.96
N GLU A 980 -1.36 -44.54 -12.77
CA GLU A 980 -2.63 -45.26 -12.87
C GLU A 980 -2.82 -45.76 -14.32
N PRO A 981 -3.13 -47.06 -14.53
CA PRO A 981 -3.51 -47.52 -15.86
C PRO A 981 -4.81 -46.84 -16.28
N PRO A 982 -4.98 -46.48 -17.57
CA PRO A 982 -6.22 -45.88 -18.04
C PRO A 982 -7.40 -46.80 -17.71
N PRO A 983 -8.57 -46.25 -17.29
CA PRO A 983 -9.71 -47.07 -16.90
C PRO A 983 -10.08 -48.00 -18.04
N GLN A 984 -10.11 -49.30 -17.76
CA GLN A 984 -10.42 -50.30 -18.80
C GLN A 984 -11.80 -49.98 -19.39
N PRO A 985 -11.94 -49.98 -20.74
CA PRO A 985 -13.25 -49.81 -21.35
C PRO A 985 -14.16 -50.95 -20.85
N LEU A 986 -15.27 -50.57 -20.23
CA LEU A 986 -16.28 -51.52 -19.77
C LEU A 986 -16.65 -52.46 -20.93
N PRO A 987 -16.73 -53.78 -20.71
CA PRO A 987 -17.11 -54.70 -21.76
C PRO A 987 -18.50 -54.31 -22.30
N PRO A 988 -18.72 -54.40 -23.62
CA PRO A 988 -19.99 -54.00 -24.21
C PRO A 988 -21.12 -54.81 -23.58
N VAL A 989 -22.08 -54.11 -22.96
CA VAL A 989 -23.29 -54.72 -22.43
C VAL A 989 -24.09 -55.25 -23.62
N ILE A 990 -23.97 -56.55 -23.88
CA ILE A 990 -24.80 -57.24 -24.86
C ILE A 990 -26.23 -57.26 -24.31
N THR A 991 -27.02 -56.28 -24.70
CA THR A 991 -28.47 -56.27 -24.47
C THR A 991 -29.12 -57.34 -25.33
N SER A 992 -29.05 -58.59 -24.89
CA SER A 992 -29.79 -59.71 -25.47
C SER A 992 -31.28 -59.54 -25.20
N VAL A 993 -31.98 -58.93 -26.15
CA VAL A 993 -33.45 -58.86 -26.16
C VAL A 993 -34.00 -60.28 -26.19
N SER A 994 -34.46 -60.75 -25.04
CA SER A 994 -35.16 -62.03 -24.89
C SER A 994 -36.63 -61.75 -24.62
N GLY A 995 -37.50 -62.29 -25.47
CA GLY A 995 -38.95 -62.18 -25.31
C GLY A 995 -39.49 -62.93 -24.10
N PRO A 996 -40.78 -62.74 -23.74
CA PRO A 996 -41.30 -63.10 -22.43
C PRO A 996 -41.65 -64.58 -22.30
N SER A 997 -41.33 -65.17 -21.14
CA SER A 997 -42.17 -66.20 -20.52
C SER A 997 -41.91 -66.33 -19.01
N ASP A 998 -42.98 -66.20 -18.25
CA ASP A 998 -43.33 -66.78 -16.95
C ASP A 998 -42.25 -67.49 -16.10
N SER A 999 -42.07 -67.06 -14.83
CA SER A 999 -42.83 -67.63 -13.69
C SER A 999 -42.15 -67.41 -12.31
N ALA A 1000 -43.02 -67.18 -11.30
CA ALA A 1000 -42.89 -67.49 -9.87
C ALA A 1000 -41.73 -66.91 -8.99
N ALA A 1001 -42.12 -66.34 -7.85
CA ALA A 1001 -41.30 -65.98 -6.67
C ALA A 1001 -41.34 -67.14 -5.62
N PRO A 1002 -41.03 -66.96 -4.31
CA PRO A 1002 -40.30 -65.92 -3.54
C PRO A 1002 -39.26 -66.49 -2.53
N GLY A 1003 -38.60 -65.61 -1.73
CA GLY A 1003 -37.84 -65.96 -0.50
C GLY A 1003 -36.71 -64.96 -0.18
N GLU A 1004 -36.94 -63.95 0.68
CA GLU A 1004 -36.57 -63.92 2.12
C GLU A 1004 -35.04 -63.99 2.38
N GLY A 1005 -34.35 -62.84 2.53
CA GLY A 1005 -33.99 -62.25 3.84
C GLY A 1005 -32.46 -62.36 4.05
N VAL A 1006 -31.71 -61.49 4.74
CA VAL A 1006 -31.98 -60.49 5.79
C VAL A 1006 -30.87 -59.40 5.76
N ASP A 1007 -31.22 -58.12 5.93
CA ASP A 1007 -30.26 -57.02 6.24
C ASP A 1007 -29.75 -57.11 7.68
N PRO A 1008 -28.51 -56.68 7.97
CA PRO A 1008 -28.42 -55.53 8.88
C PRO A 1008 -27.28 -54.52 8.59
N PHE A 1009 -27.55 -53.26 8.98
CA PHE A 1009 -26.65 -52.09 9.02
C PHE A 1009 -26.31 -51.41 7.68
N GLY A 1010 -27.15 -50.45 7.29
CA GLY A 1010 -26.81 -49.45 6.29
C GLY A 1010 -26.20 -48.18 6.89
N LEU A 1011 -25.31 -47.54 6.13
CA LEU A 1011 -24.98 -46.11 6.16
C LEU A 1011 -24.56 -45.69 4.75
N SER A 1012 -25.18 -44.66 4.18
CA SER A 1012 -24.93 -44.19 2.80
C SER A 1012 -23.85 -43.12 2.73
N PRO A 1013 -22.95 -43.16 1.74
CA PRO A 1013 -22.20 -41.99 1.28
C PRO A 1013 -22.94 -41.24 0.16
N VAL A 1014 -22.82 -39.91 0.16
CA VAL A 1014 -23.42 -39.01 -0.85
C VAL A 1014 -22.53 -38.92 -2.09
N ALA A 1015 -23.13 -38.82 -3.28
CA ALA A 1015 -22.43 -38.80 -4.56
C ALA A 1015 -21.94 -37.40 -4.99
N ALA A 1016 -20.82 -37.36 -5.71
CA ALA A 1016 -20.34 -36.18 -6.44
C ALA A 1016 -20.84 -36.20 -7.91
N PRO A 1017 -21.19 -35.04 -8.52
CA PRO A 1017 -21.62 -34.97 -9.91
C PRO A 1017 -20.45 -34.79 -10.90
N GLN A 1018 -20.62 -35.32 -12.12
CA GLN A 1018 -19.70 -35.21 -13.26
C GLN A 1018 -20.28 -34.28 -14.38
N PRO A 1019 -19.48 -33.90 -15.41
CA PRO A 1019 -19.73 -32.71 -16.23
C PRO A 1019 -20.51 -32.95 -17.54
N SER A 1020 -20.88 -31.87 -18.23
CA SER A 1020 -21.40 -31.90 -19.61
C SER A 1020 -20.86 -30.76 -20.48
N VAL A 1021 -20.41 -31.10 -21.70
CA VAL A 1021 -19.90 -30.18 -22.73
C VAL A 1021 -21.00 -29.86 -23.75
N VAL A 1022 -21.04 -28.65 -24.30
CA VAL A 1022 -21.81 -28.33 -25.52
C VAL A 1022 -20.95 -27.52 -26.50
N GLY A 1023 -20.92 -27.97 -27.76
CA GLY A 1023 -20.12 -27.38 -28.84
C GLY A 1023 -20.83 -26.31 -29.68
N ALA A 1024 -20.08 -25.72 -30.62
CA ALA A 1024 -20.47 -24.53 -31.38
C ALA A 1024 -21.34 -24.79 -32.64
N GLY A 1025 -22.01 -23.73 -33.13
CA GLY A 1025 -22.66 -23.67 -34.44
C GLY A 1025 -22.66 -22.26 -35.05
N ARG A 1026 -22.29 -22.12 -36.33
CA ARG A 1026 -22.31 -20.86 -37.12
C ARG A 1026 -23.59 -20.77 -37.98
N GLY A 1027 -24.10 -19.56 -38.31
CA GLY A 1027 -25.21 -19.48 -39.29
C GLY A 1027 -25.90 -18.14 -39.66
N VAL A 1028 -25.16 -17.08 -40.01
CA VAL A 1028 -25.50 -15.96 -40.95
C VAL A 1028 -26.98 -15.54 -41.21
N ARG A 1029 -27.36 -14.26 -40.93
CA ARG A 1029 -27.76 -13.20 -41.91
C ARG A 1029 -28.25 -11.89 -41.24
N SER A 1030 -28.27 -10.81 -42.03
CA SER A 1030 -28.35 -9.37 -41.65
C SER A 1030 -29.77 -8.78 -41.61
N LEU A 1031 -29.94 -7.62 -40.93
CA LEU A 1031 -30.31 -6.32 -41.55
C LEU A 1031 -30.48 -5.16 -40.52
N ASP A 1032 -29.77 -4.06 -40.76
CA ASP A 1032 -30.09 -2.62 -40.66
C ASP A 1032 -30.71 -1.89 -39.43
N ALA A 1033 -30.02 -0.79 -39.09
CA ALA A 1033 -30.52 0.59 -38.84
C ALA A 1033 -31.09 1.08 -37.47
N ALA A 1034 -30.19 1.76 -36.74
CA ALA A 1034 -30.31 3.15 -36.20
C ALA A 1034 -31.25 3.52 -35.00
N PRO A 1035 -30.92 4.59 -34.23
CA PRO A 1035 -31.49 4.93 -32.90
C PRO A 1035 -32.35 6.24 -32.96
N PRO A 1036 -32.65 7.00 -31.87
CA PRO A 1036 -32.53 6.83 -30.40
C PRO A 1036 -33.95 6.97 -29.74
N PRO A 1037 -34.23 7.52 -28.51
CA PRO A 1037 -33.39 7.95 -27.37
C PRO A 1037 -33.91 7.58 -25.94
N ALA A 1038 -33.16 8.07 -24.93
CA ALA A 1038 -33.58 8.47 -23.58
C ALA A 1038 -34.21 7.45 -22.61
N VAL A 1039 -33.37 6.85 -21.75
CA VAL A 1039 -33.75 6.43 -20.40
C VAL A 1039 -33.23 7.44 -19.39
N THR A 1040 -34.14 8.04 -18.62
CA THR A 1040 -33.82 8.75 -17.38
C THR A 1040 -33.99 7.82 -16.18
N GLY A 1041 -33.14 7.97 -15.17
CA GLY A 1041 -33.46 7.53 -13.81
C GLY A 1041 -32.91 6.17 -13.39
N ALA A 1042 -31.83 6.24 -12.61
CA ALA A 1042 -31.36 5.19 -11.72
C ALA A 1042 -32.45 4.65 -10.76
N GLY A 1043 -32.31 3.41 -10.29
CA GLY A 1043 -33.24 2.85 -9.31
C GLY A 1043 -32.99 1.38 -8.91
N THR A 1044 -31.87 1.16 -8.21
CA THR A 1044 -31.62 0.10 -7.20
C THR A 1044 -32.78 -0.84 -6.80
N GLY A 1045 -32.49 -2.15 -6.72
CA GLY A 1045 -33.01 -3.15 -5.76
C GLY A 1045 -34.53 -3.26 -5.48
N GLY A 1046 -35.15 -4.43 -5.41
CA GLY A 1046 -34.62 -5.78 -5.31
C GLY A 1046 -35.63 -6.67 -4.56
N ALA A 1047 -35.79 -7.90 -5.06
CA ALA A 1047 -36.49 -9.05 -4.45
C ALA A 1047 -38.04 -9.08 -4.34
N ALA A 1048 -38.53 -10.30 -4.65
CA ALA A 1048 -39.69 -11.02 -4.10
C ALA A 1048 -41.07 -10.94 -4.78
N GLY A 1049 -41.55 -12.13 -5.18
CA GLY A 1049 -42.96 -12.52 -5.05
C GLY A 1049 -43.74 -12.77 -6.34
N GLU A 1050 -43.70 -13.99 -6.88
CA GLU A 1050 -44.77 -14.46 -7.76
C GLU A 1050 -46.07 -14.61 -6.96
N GLY A 1051 -47.04 -13.75 -7.22
CA GLY A 1051 -48.34 -13.74 -6.55
C GLY A 1051 -49.46 -13.35 -7.50
N GLU A 1052 -50.68 -13.75 -7.18
CA GLU A 1052 -51.88 -13.71 -8.05
C GLU A 1052 -52.28 -12.32 -8.58
N TYR A 1053 -51.65 -11.25 -8.09
CA TYR A 1053 -51.87 -9.85 -8.49
C TYR A 1053 -50.60 -9.12 -8.96
N ALA A 1054 -49.54 -9.83 -9.35
CA ALA A 1054 -48.22 -9.26 -9.71
C ALA A 1054 -48.27 -8.11 -10.75
N ASN A 1055 -49.27 -8.10 -11.63
CA ASN A 1055 -49.43 -7.09 -12.69
C ASN A 1055 -50.41 -5.95 -12.34
N VAL A 1056 -50.83 -5.80 -11.08
CA VAL A 1056 -51.78 -4.77 -10.66
C VAL A 1056 -51.06 -3.59 -9.99
N GLY A 1057 -51.15 -2.39 -10.56
CA GLY A 1057 -50.51 -1.21 -10.02
C GLY A 1057 -51.14 -0.76 -8.69
N ARG A 1058 -50.29 -0.31 -7.75
CA ARG A 1058 -50.72 0.17 -6.41
C ARG A 1058 -51.86 1.21 -6.44
N ASN A 1059 -52.00 1.99 -7.52
CA ASN A 1059 -53.02 3.03 -7.66
C ASN A 1059 -54.26 2.61 -8.48
N ASP A 1060 -54.28 1.40 -9.03
CA ASP A 1060 -55.35 0.90 -9.90
C ASP A 1060 -56.55 0.42 -9.08
N PRO A 1061 -57.76 0.29 -9.66
CA PRO A 1061 -58.89 -0.35 -9.00
C PRO A 1061 -58.54 -1.77 -8.55
N CYS A 1062 -58.91 -2.13 -7.32
CA CYS A 1062 -58.59 -3.45 -6.79
C CYS A 1062 -59.43 -4.55 -7.49
N PRO A 1063 -58.81 -5.63 -8.03
CA PRO A 1063 -59.50 -6.65 -8.83
C PRO A 1063 -60.66 -7.37 -8.12
N CYS A 1064 -60.67 -7.37 -6.78
CA CYS A 1064 -61.76 -7.92 -5.97
C CYS A 1064 -63.11 -7.19 -6.10
N GLY A 1065 -63.22 -6.16 -6.95
CA GLY A 1065 -64.47 -5.44 -7.20
C GLY A 1065 -64.87 -4.43 -6.12
N SER A 1066 -64.03 -4.19 -5.11
CA SER A 1066 -64.37 -3.35 -3.93
C SER A 1066 -64.47 -1.83 -4.20
N GLY A 1067 -64.29 -1.38 -5.45
CA GLY A 1067 -64.30 0.04 -5.84
C GLY A 1067 -63.15 0.90 -5.27
N LYS A 1068 -62.22 0.33 -4.50
CA LYS A 1068 -61.08 1.02 -3.89
C LYS A 1068 -59.80 0.78 -4.70
N LYS A 1069 -58.82 1.68 -4.59
CA LYS A 1069 -57.47 1.48 -5.16
C LYS A 1069 -56.76 0.31 -4.47
N PHE A 1070 -55.94 -0.46 -5.20
CA PHE A 1070 -55.26 -1.67 -4.72
C PHE A 1070 -54.53 -1.45 -3.38
N LYS A 1071 -53.75 -0.35 -3.26
CA LYS A 1071 -53.04 0.05 -2.02
C LYS A 1071 -53.93 0.41 -0.81
N LYS A 1072 -55.25 0.45 -0.97
CA LYS A 1072 -56.24 0.67 0.11
C LYS A 1072 -57.16 -0.55 0.29
N CYS A 1073 -56.72 -1.70 -0.21
CA CYS A 1073 -57.42 -2.97 -0.16
C CYS A 1073 -56.38 -4.11 -0.08
N HIS A 1074 -56.17 -4.90 -1.13
CA HIS A 1074 -55.27 -6.06 -1.11
C HIS A 1074 -53.76 -5.73 -1.18
N GLY A 1075 -53.36 -4.49 -1.44
CA GLY A 1075 -51.96 -4.03 -1.45
C GLY A 1075 -51.63 -3.04 -0.33
N ALA A 1076 -52.34 -3.15 0.80
CA ALA A 1076 -52.16 -2.34 2.00
C ALA A 1076 -51.01 -2.86 2.88
#